data_AF-A0A2U3CCP0-F1
#
_entry.id   AF-A0A2U3CCP0-F1
#
_cell.length_a   1.000
_cell.length_b   1.000
_cell.length_c   1.000
_cell.angle_alpha   90.00
_cell.angle_beta   90.00
_cell.angle_gamma   90.00
#
_symmetry.space_group_name_H-M   'P 1'
#
loop_
_entity.id
_entity.type
_entity.pdbx_description
1 polymer ?
#
loop_
_entity_poly.entity_id
_entity_poly.type
_entity_poly.pdbx_seq_one_letter_code
_entity_poly.pdbx_strand_id
1 'polypeptide(L)'
;MHLRKILASQYFAYAVFISFFIGLTVALVIKSPDYATTETVTSDKSTISSVENVKTVIQELIDYEYYSDQITTHYFQNIRNHIGNFSSFGSRVTGYPGYELSIDYITDFFQSQNLTEVQTLSYPHLVPLDRGTRFTLGGKNYSAHALAPNSVHTSKIPSGGLSGMLVYGGSGKYSDLDGKKIDGAIVVLEFNSQHNWINVASLGAKGVIYLTPDKTNRYEAETKSIDIPLEFPRIYIDNKTLSGTMRTLSTQVNQTVTIYSDIEWERIDAKNVMGILPGLDDDIIVLSAYFDSSSCVPALSPGADEACGIATLLELIRIMKDNKVVPKKTLMFLALSGHNQAAAGAREFVSSNYDRLNRQGGIKLFLSLDLSSSTKIIGLNPYGYLYKFKLRYTTGNNLFYRLKSIGDIFLQYASEIRMTTDHSFSVDSYVNIQDIFEDIAPFTFVGDQEPFIASNVLGLSLFSAQSPRNLYNTPFDLPSYLQFNQLEAQVIYSICALVQLVNDTDLDNYLDLQPKGFSVKPNMHVGFGVITGSCKIYNESSLWTDNVANALIRITSRDPNTNSPGVYSYYTQTDEEGGFTVNGVSSSQPDNPLEFDVEAYTFNSEGKLVQANNLGPFRVFFDQSNKLVTQKITINPTVFNCGTLGLFDISHPYSRYISSQSLTYQVLNPESRASLQYYGYKNLDSVSLVFLPPHTRSSIIGTFPNNVLGIYATNSSADLLRGYGFQVEKGEFKNLGISTFITSKDLQSKTQTFISWYTSHNIYDQRVNETFQELSLQIEIINSLLQNYDYSEALQEMNQARLMSFTALRQARNIITDGSNTALLFAFFLIPFSLTLSNFLFDLNSEKRWLIVSCIIYFVAFGFFYLIHPGFKIAPQLGLTLIGFINVISVLIIFYMLFHESTGFLVQIRKNTLGAHFIKSNQTSVVLIAIKTGIQRMKKHKPRTILNLSAVALLSFSLTLLTSTSSQTGFNFLELALPVAIAILLMSNTSISTVYDSKKEISIFTSLGVSPSSILGLFIAEFLLHAIIGSMVGYSGGIIVIRFLSSIDLISESFSVNYSSRAVIITLIFSGLGMLVGLVLPLRESSLNSLPSQKRSWEISTLPEGDGSQWNISLPFVASSEDEVEGILAFLNEFLLIFESENVGGPFFVSSPIIFKNQPGIEKHLTTTVYLAPFDMGIIQTVDVYSYLDTVKNHWKFVIKLNRVEGVLQAWQALVKRYIGIMRQQFLLWKGLSREDKMASTEQFKNLIFSLSPDT
;
A
#
# COMPACT_ATOMS: atom_id res chain seq x y z
N MET A 1 6.88 -8.78 24.21
CA MET A 1 8.19 -9.41 24.51
C MET A 1 8.24 -10.89 24.14
N HIS A 2 7.17 -11.67 24.34
CA HIS A 2 7.09 -13.08 23.93
C HIS A 2 7.05 -13.30 22.39
N LEU A 3 6.36 -12.43 21.64
CA LEU A 3 6.37 -12.46 20.16
C LEU A 3 7.76 -12.20 19.54
N ARG A 4 8.62 -11.39 20.19
CA ARG A 4 9.99 -11.14 19.73
C ARG A 4 10.88 -12.38 19.83
N LYS A 5 10.64 -13.26 20.82
CA LYS A 5 11.36 -14.54 20.94
C LYS A 5 10.89 -15.58 19.92
N ILE A 6 9.62 -15.54 19.49
CA ILE A 6 9.06 -16.46 18.49
C ILE A 6 9.43 -16.04 17.07
N LEU A 7 9.46 -14.73 16.78
CA LEU A 7 9.94 -14.23 15.49
C LEU A 7 11.45 -14.44 15.34
N ALA A 8 12.24 -14.24 16.40
CA ALA A 8 13.69 -14.49 16.36
C ALA A 8 14.04 -15.97 16.04
N SER A 9 13.22 -16.95 16.44
CA SER A 9 13.47 -18.36 16.11
C SER A 9 13.08 -18.72 14.66
N GLN A 10 12.05 -18.08 14.09
CA GLN A 10 11.71 -18.23 12.67
C GLN A 10 12.72 -17.54 11.74
N TYR A 11 13.23 -16.36 12.13
CA TYR A 11 14.28 -15.66 11.38
C TYR A 11 15.64 -16.35 11.48
N PHE A 12 15.95 -17.03 12.59
CA PHE A 12 17.19 -17.81 12.71
C PHE A 12 17.20 -19.03 11.77
N ALA A 13 16.06 -19.70 11.59
CA ALA A 13 15.93 -20.81 10.62
C ALA A 13 16.04 -20.33 9.16
N TYR A 14 15.46 -19.17 8.83
CA TYR A 14 15.61 -18.56 7.50
C TYR A 14 17.02 -17.99 7.26
N ALA A 15 17.67 -17.42 8.27
CA ALA A 15 19.04 -16.90 8.18
C ALA A 15 20.08 -18.01 7.99
N VAL A 16 19.89 -19.18 8.62
CA VAL A 16 20.74 -20.36 8.38
C VAL A 16 20.53 -20.90 6.96
N PHE A 17 19.30 -20.86 6.44
CA PHE A 17 18.96 -21.30 5.08
C PHE A 17 19.52 -20.37 3.99
N ILE A 18 19.51 -19.05 4.24
CA ILE A 18 20.04 -18.03 3.31
C ILE A 18 21.56 -17.91 3.40
N SER A 19 22.17 -18.03 4.59
CA SER A 19 23.63 -17.99 4.76
C SER A 19 24.33 -19.17 4.08
N PHE A 20 23.65 -20.32 3.96
CA PHE A 20 24.17 -21.49 3.23
C PHE A 20 24.15 -21.29 1.69
N PHE A 21 23.25 -20.45 1.17
CA PHE A 21 23.16 -20.12 -0.27
C PHE A 21 24.02 -18.92 -0.67
N ILE A 22 24.18 -17.92 0.21
CA ILE A 22 25.05 -16.76 -0.02
C ILE A 22 26.53 -17.17 0.03
N GLY A 23 26.90 -18.14 0.88
CA GLY A 23 28.26 -18.68 0.97
C GLY A 23 28.75 -19.38 -0.32
N LEU A 24 27.84 -19.85 -1.18
CA LEU A 24 28.21 -20.49 -2.45
C LEU A 24 28.28 -19.48 -3.62
N THR A 25 27.73 -18.27 -3.44
CA THR A 25 27.59 -17.28 -4.53
C THR A 25 28.63 -16.16 -4.46
N VAL A 26 29.28 -15.97 -3.29
CA VAL A 26 30.27 -14.89 -3.06
C VAL A 26 31.71 -15.29 -3.45
N ALA A 27 31.96 -16.51 -3.91
CA ALA A 27 33.30 -16.97 -4.28
C ALA A 27 33.73 -16.68 -5.73
N LEU A 28 32.97 -15.93 -6.55
CA LEU A 28 33.24 -15.87 -8.00
C LEU A 28 33.21 -14.51 -8.72
N VAL A 29 33.10 -13.35 -8.06
CA VAL A 29 33.23 -12.06 -8.80
C VAL A 29 33.83 -10.95 -7.92
N ILE A 30 35.14 -10.72 -8.04
CA ILE A 30 35.75 -9.41 -7.79
C ILE A 30 36.70 -9.11 -8.95
N LYS A 31 36.36 -8.06 -9.71
CA LYS A 31 37.13 -7.44 -10.80
C LYS A 31 37.54 -6.05 -10.31
N SER A 32 38.81 -5.68 -10.50
CA SER A 32 39.35 -4.30 -10.43
C SER A 32 39.00 -3.52 -11.72
N PRO A 33 39.43 -2.24 -11.96
CA PRO A 33 40.04 -1.19 -11.09
C PRO A 33 39.41 0.23 -11.23
N ASP A 34 39.83 1.12 -10.31
CA ASP A 34 40.16 2.58 -10.38
C ASP A 34 39.34 3.61 -11.20
N TYR A 35 39.00 4.77 -10.61
CA TYR A 35 39.84 5.98 -10.61
C TYR A 35 39.20 7.22 -9.94
N ALA A 36 40.09 8.04 -9.37
CA ALA A 36 40.10 9.51 -9.27
C ALA A 36 39.12 10.25 -8.34
N THR A 37 39.67 10.66 -7.19
CA THR A 37 39.22 11.77 -6.35
C THR A 37 39.82 13.09 -6.82
N THR A 38 38.97 14.08 -7.11
CA THR A 38 39.36 15.48 -7.40
C THR A 38 39.51 16.31 -6.13
N GLU A 39 40.46 17.23 -6.23
CA GLU A 39 41.02 18.12 -5.22
C GLU A 39 40.03 19.13 -4.64
N THR A 40 40.22 19.41 -3.35
CA THR A 40 39.69 20.55 -2.62
C THR A 40 40.50 21.80 -2.94
N VAL A 41 39.86 22.81 -3.54
CA VAL A 41 40.43 24.16 -3.71
C VAL A 41 39.80 25.11 -2.69
N THR A 42 40.67 25.66 -1.84
CA THR A 42 40.46 26.88 -1.05
C THR A 42 40.63 28.11 -1.94
N SER A 43 39.75 29.11 -1.84
CA SER A 43 40.07 30.47 -2.32
C SER A 43 39.34 31.55 -1.53
N ASP A 44 40.14 32.32 -0.80
CA ASP A 44 40.16 33.77 -0.64
C ASP A 44 38.91 34.58 -0.28
N LYS A 45 38.99 35.14 0.93
CA LYS A 45 38.51 36.47 1.27
C LYS A 45 39.48 37.51 0.69
N SER A 46 38.98 38.50 -0.06
CA SER A 46 39.23 39.93 0.21
C SER A 46 38.73 40.88 -0.91
N THR A 47 38.22 42.03 -0.44
CA THR A 47 38.38 43.40 -0.96
C THR A 47 37.37 44.04 -1.94
N ILE A 48 37.04 45.30 -1.56
CA ILE A 48 36.62 46.49 -2.37
C ILE A 48 35.10 46.58 -2.59
N SER A 49 34.34 47.35 -1.80
CA SER A 49 34.30 48.80 -1.53
C SER A 49 33.57 49.65 -2.58
N SER A 50 32.67 50.49 -2.05
CA SER A 50 32.23 51.81 -2.55
C SER A 50 31.51 51.89 -3.90
N VAL A 51 30.19 52.14 -3.85
CA VAL A 51 29.63 53.36 -4.45
C VAL A 51 28.55 53.89 -3.51
N GLU A 52 28.85 55.05 -2.95
CA GLU A 52 27.96 55.89 -2.15
C GLU A 52 27.31 56.93 -3.08
N ASN A 53 26.09 57.33 -2.71
CA ASN A 53 25.44 58.62 -3.00
C ASN A 53 24.94 58.90 -4.43
N VAL A 54 23.62 59.11 -4.59
CA VAL A 54 22.93 60.40 -4.38
C VAL A 54 21.49 60.25 -4.88
N LYS A 55 20.50 60.45 -3.99
CA LYS A 55 19.36 61.37 -4.20
C LYS A 55 18.43 61.33 -2.98
N THR A 56 18.80 62.14 -1.99
CA THR A 56 17.92 62.56 -0.91
C THR A 56 16.99 63.65 -1.46
N VAL A 57 15.72 63.31 -1.66
CA VAL A 57 14.63 64.30 -1.54
C VAL A 57 14.12 64.10 -0.13
N ILE A 58 14.28 65.11 0.73
CA ILE A 58 13.70 65.09 2.08
C ILE A 58 12.19 65.18 1.88
N GLN A 59 11.53 64.03 1.92
CA GLN A 59 10.10 63.92 2.19
C GLN A 59 9.90 64.33 3.65
N GLU A 60 8.96 65.25 3.91
CA GLU A 60 8.54 65.53 5.28
C GLU A 60 8.03 64.22 5.89
N LEU A 61 8.80 63.66 6.83
CA LEU A 61 8.45 62.49 7.61
C LEU A 61 7.16 62.78 8.39
N ILE A 62 6.28 61.78 8.48
CA ILE A 62 5.12 61.88 9.38
C ILE A 62 5.58 62.08 10.81
N ASP A 63 4.91 62.99 11.51
CA ASP A 63 5.07 63.17 12.96
C ASP A 63 4.36 62.02 13.71
N TYR A 64 5.08 60.91 13.91
CA TYR A 64 4.55 59.74 14.58
C TYR A 64 4.08 60.03 16.02
N GLU A 65 4.71 60.99 16.72
CA GLU A 65 4.33 61.39 18.08
C GLU A 65 2.94 62.07 18.03
N TYR A 66 2.75 63.02 17.12
CA TYR A 66 1.46 63.66 16.89
C TYR A 66 0.33 62.65 16.57
N TYR A 67 0.54 61.73 15.62
CA TYR A 67 -0.48 60.74 15.28
C TYR A 67 -0.75 59.77 16.43
N SER A 68 0.29 59.31 17.14
CA SER A 68 0.14 58.43 18.31
C SER A 68 -0.67 59.09 19.43
N ASP A 69 -0.42 60.36 19.71
CA ASP A 69 -1.13 61.13 20.73
C ASP A 69 -2.60 61.35 20.35
N GLN A 70 -2.86 61.67 19.08
CA GLN A 70 -4.22 61.82 18.56
C GLN A 70 -5.00 60.51 18.64
N ILE A 71 -4.37 59.38 18.28
CA ILE A 71 -4.99 58.05 18.37
C ILE A 71 -5.36 57.74 19.82
N THR A 72 -4.40 57.87 20.74
CA THR A 72 -4.59 57.58 22.18
C THR A 72 -5.67 58.47 22.80
N THR A 73 -5.66 59.77 22.49
CA THR A 73 -6.51 60.77 23.15
C THR A 73 -7.91 60.84 22.56
N HIS A 74 -8.05 60.68 21.24
CA HIS A 74 -9.30 60.95 20.53
C HIS A 74 -9.87 59.72 19.81
N TYR A 75 -9.10 59.09 18.92
CA TYR A 75 -9.65 58.10 17.98
C TYR A 75 -9.81 56.70 18.59
N PHE A 76 -8.99 56.31 19.57
CA PHE A 76 -9.07 54.96 20.15
C PHE A 76 -10.39 54.73 20.92
N GLN A 77 -11.00 55.78 21.48
CA GLN A 77 -12.34 55.69 22.04
C GLN A 77 -13.41 55.44 20.95
N ASN A 78 -13.26 56.03 19.76
CA ASN A 78 -14.16 55.75 18.64
C ASN A 78 -14.01 54.29 18.17
N ILE A 79 -12.79 53.76 18.09
CA ILE A 79 -12.56 52.33 17.78
C ILE A 79 -13.29 51.43 18.78
N ARG A 80 -13.20 51.72 20.09
CA ARG A 80 -13.95 51.01 21.12
C ARG A 80 -15.47 51.08 20.90
N ASN A 81 -15.97 52.25 20.51
CA ASN A 81 -17.38 52.45 20.21
C ASN A 81 -17.81 51.66 18.95
N HIS A 82 -16.99 51.65 17.89
CA HIS A 82 -17.23 50.87 16.68
C HIS A 82 -17.32 49.37 16.99
N ILE A 83 -16.37 48.83 17.76
CA ILE A 83 -16.37 47.43 18.21
C ILE A 83 -17.66 47.13 19.00
N GLY A 84 -18.04 48.02 19.92
CA GLY A 84 -19.28 47.92 20.69
C GLY A 84 -20.53 47.90 19.80
N ASN A 85 -20.59 48.78 18.79
CA ASN A 85 -21.69 48.85 17.84
C ASN A 85 -21.81 47.56 17.02
N PHE A 86 -20.71 47.11 16.39
CA PHE A 86 -20.70 45.85 15.62
C PHE A 86 -21.14 44.65 16.47
N SER A 87 -20.67 44.58 17.72
CA SER A 87 -21.04 43.50 18.66
C SER A 87 -22.51 43.57 19.10
N SER A 88 -23.15 44.74 19.01
CA SER A 88 -24.54 44.96 19.42
C SER A 88 -25.57 44.64 18.34
N PHE A 89 -25.16 44.49 17.07
CA PHE A 89 -26.05 44.23 15.94
C PHE A 89 -26.62 42.80 15.93
N GLY A 90 -26.25 41.95 16.89
CA GLY A 90 -26.60 40.52 16.91
C GLY A 90 -25.59 39.70 16.13
N SER A 91 -26.04 38.65 15.43
CA SER A 91 -25.13 37.84 14.60
C SER A 91 -24.73 38.55 13.32
N ARG A 92 -23.43 38.68 13.10
CA ARG A 92 -22.82 39.17 11.85
C ARG A 92 -22.30 38.04 10.95
N VAL A 93 -22.70 36.80 11.19
CA VAL A 93 -22.53 35.72 10.21
C VAL A 93 -23.26 36.15 8.93
N THR A 94 -22.61 36.00 7.77
CA THR A 94 -23.17 36.43 6.48
C THR A 94 -24.58 35.88 6.27
N GLY A 95 -25.53 36.77 5.95
CA GLY A 95 -26.95 36.47 5.78
C GLY A 95 -27.84 36.67 7.02
N TYR A 96 -27.28 36.85 8.22
CA TYR A 96 -28.05 37.16 9.42
C TYR A 96 -28.37 38.66 9.52
N PRO A 97 -29.39 39.08 10.31
CA PRO A 97 -29.78 40.50 10.38
C PRO A 97 -28.65 41.46 10.81
N GLY A 98 -27.75 41.05 11.70
CA GLY A 98 -26.64 41.88 12.15
C GLY A 98 -25.57 42.11 11.08
N TYR A 99 -25.46 41.20 10.11
CA TYR A 99 -24.60 41.35 8.95
C TYR A 99 -25.08 42.49 8.03
N GLU A 100 -26.38 42.57 7.72
CA GLU A 100 -26.94 43.69 6.94
C GLU A 100 -26.80 45.03 7.69
N LEU A 101 -27.05 45.05 9.00
CA LEU A 101 -26.82 46.26 9.82
C LEU A 101 -25.36 46.73 9.78
N SER A 102 -24.41 45.79 9.68
CA SER A 102 -22.98 46.12 9.57
C SER A 102 -22.65 46.75 8.21
N ILE A 103 -23.29 46.29 7.13
CA ILE A 103 -23.15 46.87 5.79
C ILE A 103 -23.68 48.31 5.79
N ASP A 104 -24.88 48.52 6.32
CA ASP A 104 -25.49 49.85 6.42
C ASP A 104 -24.59 50.79 7.23
N TYR A 105 -24.10 50.32 8.38
CA TYR A 105 -23.21 51.09 9.25
C TYR A 105 -21.90 51.52 8.55
N ILE A 106 -21.27 50.60 7.82
CA ILE A 106 -20.01 50.89 7.09
C ILE A 106 -20.29 51.83 5.90
N THR A 107 -21.39 51.61 5.18
CA THR A 107 -21.78 52.43 4.02
C THR A 107 -22.05 53.87 4.45
N ASP A 108 -22.85 54.04 5.51
CA ASP A 108 -23.14 55.35 6.09
C ASP A 108 -21.86 56.04 6.59
N PHE A 109 -20.95 55.29 7.19
CA PHE A 109 -19.65 55.81 7.58
C PHE A 109 -18.85 56.30 6.37
N PHE A 110 -18.69 55.48 5.34
CA PHE A 110 -17.93 55.84 4.13
C PHE A 110 -18.50 57.10 3.46
N GLN A 111 -19.83 57.22 3.41
CA GLN A 111 -20.50 58.42 2.91
C GLN A 111 -20.24 59.64 3.80
N SER A 112 -20.33 59.49 5.13
CA SER A 112 -20.06 60.59 6.08
C SER A 112 -18.64 61.14 5.98
N GLN A 113 -17.68 60.31 5.58
CA GLN A 113 -16.28 60.69 5.37
C GLN A 113 -16.02 61.32 3.98
N ASN A 114 -17.07 61.52 3.17
CA ASN A 114 -16.98 62.04 1.80
C ASN A 114 -15.99 61.25 0.93
N LEU A 115 -16.05 59.92 1.01
CA LEU A 115 -15.39 59.06 0.03
C LEU A 115 -16.16 59.11 -1.30
N THR A 116 -15.43 58.95 -2.41
CA THR A 116 -16.01 58.84 -3.75
C THR A 116 -16.39 57.39 -4.06
N GLU A 117 -17.32 57.19 -5.00
CA GLU A 117 -17.71 55.85 -5.48
C GLU A 117 -18.09 54.86 -4.37
N VAL A 118 -18.78 55.33 -3.31
CA VAL A 118 -19.24 54.46 -2.23
C VAL A 118 -20.33 53.52 -2.76
N GLN A 119 -20.06 52.22 -2.75
CA GLN A 119 -20.95 51.21 -3.32
C GLN A 119 -20.88 49.88 -2.57
N THR A 120 -22.00 49.14 -2.61
CA THR A 120 -22.07 47.75 -2.16
C THR A 120 -21.91 46.81 -3.36
N LEU A 121 -21.01 45.84 -3.24
CA LEU A 121 -20.66 44.88 -4.29
C LEU A 121 -21.28 43.54 -3.94
N SER A 122 -22.38 43.19 -4.61
CA SER A 122 -23.13 41.95 -4.33
C SER A 122 -22.54 40.75 -5.08
N TYR A 123 -22.52 39.59 -4.43
CA TYR A 123 -22.13 38.30 -5.01
C TYR A 123 -22.98 37.16 -4.42
N PRO A 124 -23.33 36.14 -5.23
CA PRO A 124 -24.13 35.02 -4.74
C PRO A 124 -23.30 34.16 -3.79
N HIS A 125 -23.85 33.85 -2.62
CA HIS A 125 -23.22 32.99 -1.64
C HIS A 125 -24.22 32.06 -0.97
N LEU A 126 -23.76 30.88 -0.54
CA LEU A 126 -24.60 29.89 0.12
C LEU A 126 -24.26 29.85 1.61
N VAL A 127 -25.25 30.09 2.47
CA VAL A 127 -25.06 30.17 3.93
C VAL A 127 -26.13 29.37 4.68
N PRO A 128 -25.81 28.78 5.84
CA PRO A 128 -26.82 28.17 6.69
C PRO A 128 -27.54 29.23 7.52
N LEU A 129 -28.86 29.35 7.35
CA LEU A 129 -29.71 30.29 8.09
C LEU A 129 -30.67 29.55 9.01
N ASP A 130 -30.66 29.93 10.30
CA ASP A 130 -31.63 29.50 11.31
C ASP A 130 -32.80 30.49 11.35
N ARG A 131 -33.95 30.08 10.80
CA ARG A 131 -35.18 30.90 10.76
C ARG A 131 -36.02 30.82 12.03
N GLY A 132 -35.59 30.03 13.00
CA GLY A 132 -36.31 29.88 14.25
C GLY A 132 -36.10 28.49 14.85
N THR A 133 -35.34 28.46 15.94
CA THR A 133 -35.15 27.27 16.75
C THR A 133 -35.81 27.46 18.11
N ARG A 134 -36.54 26.44 18.57
CA ARG A 134 -37.27 26.47 19.84
C ARG A 134 -37.47 25.07 20.38
N PHE A 135 -37.76 24.98 21.67
CA PHE A 135 -38.19 23.74 22.27
C PHE A 135 -39.41 23.94 23.16
N THR A 136 -40.22 22.90 23.29
CA THR A 136 -41.40 22.86 24.15
C THR A 136 -41.13 21.91 25.31
N LEU A 137 -41.30 22.40 26.54
CA LEU A 137 -41.15 21.62 27.77
C LEU A 137 -42.30 21.99 28.72
N GLY A 138 -43.02 20.97 29.24
CA GLY A 138 -44.18 21.20 30.11
C GLY A 138 -45.28 22.08 29.49
N GLY A 139 -45.46 22.02 28.17
CA GLY A 139 -46.43 22.83 27.43
C GLY A 139 -46.03 24.29 27.19
N LYS A 140 -44.84 24.72 27.64
CA LYS A 140 -44.31 26.07 27.40
C LYS A 140 -43.26 26.04 26.30
N ASN A 141 -43.25 27.07 25.45
CA ASN A 141 -42.26 27.26 24.40
C ASN A 141 -41.11 28.15 24.89
N TYR A 142 -39.89 27.75 24.57
CA TYR A 142 -38.67 28.47 24.89
C TYR A 142 -37.83 28.64 23.63
N SER A 143 -37.18 29.80 23.50
CA SER A 143 -36.25 30.08 22.42
C SER A 143 -34.95 29.28 22.60
N ALA A 144 -34.37 28.86 21.49
CA ALA A 144 -33.04 28.26 21.42
C ALA A 144 -32.44 28.59 20.04
N HIS A 145 -31.22 28.14 19.80
CA HIS A 145 -30.51 28.38 18.53
C HIS A 145 -29.98 27.06 17.99
N ALA A 146 -30.03 26.86 16.68
CA ALA A 146 -29.36 25.72 16.05
C ALA A 146 -27.84 25.89 16.11
N LEU A 147 -27.12 24.79 16.28
CA LEU A 147 -25.68 24.78 16.05
C LEU A 147 -25.38 24.70 14.54
N ALA A 148 -24.16 25.07 14.17
CA ALA A 148 -23.66 24.97 12.81
C ALA A 148 -23.86 23.55 12.23
N PRO A 149 -24.12 23.44 10.90
CA PRO A 149 -24.31 22.16 10.22
C PRO A 149 -23.16 21.17 10.44
N ASN A 150 -23.49 19.87 10.36
CA ASN A 150 -22.51 18.81 10.19
C ASN A 150 -22.12 18.71 8.72
N SER A 151 -21.03 19.35 8.32
CA SER A 151 -20.67 19.50 6.91
C SER A 151 -21.86 20.10 6.13
N VAL A 152 -22.41 19.42 5.13
CA VAL A 152 -23.62 19.87 4.41
C VAL A 152 -24.95 19.59 5.15
N HIS A 153 -24.98 18.74 6.18
CA HIS A 153 -26.22 18.34 6.84
C HIS A 153 -26.59 19.33 7.95
N THR A 154 -27.61 20.17 7.71
CA THR A 154 -28.06 21.18 8.68
C THR A 154 -28.75 20.57 9.92
N SER A 155 -29.23 19.33 9.79
CA SER A 155 -30.01 18.64 10.83
C SER A 155 -31.31 19.37 11.17
N LYS A 156 -31.93 19.96 10.14
CA LYS A 156 -33.30 20.49 10.20
C LYS A 156 -34.24 19.44 10.81
N ILE A 157 -35.14 19.93 11.64
CA ILE A 157 -36.15 19.09 12.31
C ILE A 157 -37.47 19.27 11.56
N PRO A 158 -38.21 18.18 11.26
CA PRO A 158 -39.53 18.26 10.62
C PRO A 158 -40.49 19.18 11.39
N SER A 159 -41.47 19.75 10.69
CA SER A 159 -42.43 20.70 11.28
C SER A 159 -43.23 20.13 12.47
N GLY A 160 -43.43 18.81 12.51
CA GLY A 160 -44.03 18.09 13.64
C GLY A 160 -43.19 18.08 14.92
N GLY A 161 -41.93 18.52 14.86
CA GLY A 161 -40.98 18.53 15.97
C GLY A 161 -40.37 17.16 16.25
N LEU A 162 -39.28 17.17 17.01
CA LEU A 162 -38.56 15.98 17.47
C LEU A 162 -38.80 15.79 18.96
N SER A 163 -39.62 14.81 19.33
CA SER A 163 -39.93 14.50 20.73
C SER A 163 -39.12 13.33 21.28
N GLY A 164 -38.69 13.46 22.54
CA GLY A 164 -37.97 12.42 23.27
C GLY A 164 -37.98 12.65 24.77
N MET A 165 -37.62 11.61 25.52
CA MET A 165 -37.39 11.72 26.97
C MET A 165 -36.23 12.68 27.24
N LEU A 166 -36.40 13.60 28.18
CA LEU A 166 -35.36 14.55 28.56
C LEU A 166 -34.40 13.88 29.56
N VAL A 167 -33.11 13.83 29.24
CA VAL A 167 -32.10 13.18 30.08
C VAL A 167 -30.90 14.10 30.28
N TYR A 168 -30.47 14.32 31.52
CA TYR A 168 -29.23 15.03 31.81
C TYR A 168 -28.01 14.13 31.55
N GLY A 169 -27.15 14.51 30.61
CA GLY A 169 -25.96 13.75 30.22
C GLY A 169 -24.62 14.31 30.71
N GLY A 170 -24.62 15.40 31.51
CA GLY A 170 -23.40 15.99 32.05
C GLY A 170 -22.40 16.39 30.96
N SER A 171 -21.18 15.83 31.02
CA SER A 171 -20.14 16.07 30.00
C SER A 171 -20.25 15.15 28.78
N GLY A 172 -21.24 14.24 28.73
CA GLY A 172 -21.45 13.29 27.63
C GLY A 172 -20.49 12.10 27.60
N LYS A 173 -19.64 11.95 28.62
CA LYS A 173 -18.82 10.73 28.78
C LYS A 173 -19.74 9.56 29.08
N TYR A 174 -19.37 8.35 28.65
CA TYR A 174 -20.16 7.14 28.94
C TYR A 174 -20.47 6.98 30.44
N SER A 175 -19.54 7.32 31.33
CA SER A 175 -19.77 7.31 32.79
C SER A 175 -20.87 8.25 33.27
N ASP A 176 -21.08 9.39 32.59
CA ASP A 176 -22.16 10.33 32.92
C ASP A 176 -23.51 9.84 32.38
N LEU A 177 -23.49 8.89 31.45
CA LEU A 177 -24.68 8.30 30.80
C LEU A 177 -25.11 7.00 31.49
N ASP A 178 -24.26 6.40 32.32
CA ASP A 178 -24.55 5.14 33.03
C ASP A 178 -25.85 5.23 33.85
N GLY A 179 -26.62 4.15 33.84
CA GLY A 179 -27.92 4.03 34.51
C GLY A 179 -29.06 4.81 33.84
N LYS A 180 -28.84 5.39 32.65
CA LYS A 180 -29.84 6.21 31.93
C LYS A 180 -30.17 5.60 30.57
N LYS A 181 -31.45 5.53 30.22
CA LYS A 181 -31.89 5.13 28.87
C LYS A 181 -31.64 6.26 27.87
N ILE A 182 -30.60 6.14 27.05
CA ILE A 182 -30.21 7.16 26.06
C ILE A 182 -30.89 6.95 24.70
N ASP A 183 -31.13 5.70 24.31
CA ASP A 183 -31.80 5.37 23.06
C ASP A 183 -33.19 6.03 22.97
N GLY A 184 -33.39 6.84 21.92
CA GLY A 184 -34.61 7.62 21.68
C GLY A 184 -34.78 8.89 22.54
N ALA A 185 -33.84 9.20 23.44
CA ALA A 185 -33.88 10.37 24.32
C ALA A 185 -33.36 11.65 23.64
N ILE A 186 -33.66 12.80 24.25
CA ILE A 186 -33.05 14.09 23.96
C ILE A 186 -32.19 14.45 25.17
N VAL A 187 -30.88 14.58 24.94
CA VAL A 187 -29.90 14.66 26.02
C VAL A 187 -29.45 16.09 26.23
N VAL A 188 -29.46 16.54 27.48
CA VAL A 188 -28.96 17.84 27.91
C VAL A 188 -27.50 17.72 28.29
N LEU A 189 -26.62 18.48 27.64
CA LEU A 189 -25.18 18.47 27.88
C LEU A 189 -24.66 19.84 28.31
N GLU A 190 -23.59 19.84 29.09
CA GLU A 190 -22.74 21.01 29.23
C GLU A 190 -22.16 21.40 27.88
N PHE A 191 -22.12 22.69 27.55
CA PHE A 191 -21.44 23.12 26.33
C PHE A 191 -19.96 22.70 26.34
N ASN A 192 -19.26 22.85 27.47
CA ASN A 192 -17.85 22.45 27.59
C ASN A 192 -17.69 20.93 27.80
N SER A 193 -18.09 20.16 26.80
CA SER A 193 -18.12 18.69 26.75
C SER A 193 -17.30 18.09 25.61
N GLN A 194 -16.53 18.90 24.88
CA GLN A 194 -15.76 18.48 23.70
C GLN A 194 -16.63 17.72 22.67
N HIS A 195 -16.07 16.69 22.04
CA HIS A 195 -16.74 15.81 21.06
C HIS A 195 -17.68 14.76 21.68
N ASN A 196 -17.92 14.77 22.99
CA ASN A 196 -18.65 13.69 23.67
C ASN A 196 -20.13 13.57 23.26
N TRP A 197 -20.69 14.55 22.56
CA TRP A 197 -22.01 14.42 21.94
C TRP A 197 -22.07 13.28 20.90
N ILE A 198 -20.92 12.87 20.34
CA ILE A 198 -20.81 11.67 19.48
C ILE A 198 -21.07 10.38 20.28
N ASN A 199 -20.69 10.32 21.57
CA ASN A 199 -21.05 9.18 22.43
C ASN A 199 -22.55 9.13 22.69
N VAL A 200 -23.18 10.29 22.82
CA VAL A 200 -24.64 10.38 22.96
C VAL A 200 -25.33 9.93 21.67
N ALA A 201 -24.83 10.37 20.52
CA ALA A 201 -25.32 9.93 19.21
C ALA A 201 -25.12 8.42 19.01
N SER A 202 -23.97 7.85 19.41
CA SER A 202 -23.68 6.41 19.24
C SER A 202 -24.64 5.50 20.00
N LEU A 203 -25.23 5.99 21.09
CA LEU A 203 -26.20 5.26 21.92
C LEU A 203 -27.66 5.43 21.47
N GLY A 204 -27.92 6.09 20.34
CA GLY A 204 -29.27 6.19 19.76
C GLY A 204 -30.09 7.38 20.24
N ALA A 205 -29.48 8.39 20.86
CA ALA A 205 -30.19 9.63 21.17
C ALA A 205 -30.74 10.29 19.89
N LYS A 206 -31.84 11.03 20.02
CA LYS A 206 -32.46 11.77 18.92
C LYS A 206 -31.79 13.13 18.67
N GLY A 207 -31.18 13.71 19.69
CA GLY A 207 -30.51 15.01 19.58
C GLY A 207 -30.01 15.52 20.93
N VAL A 208 -29.31 16.66 20.90
CA VAL A 208 -28.69 17.28 22.07
C VAL A 208 -29.15 18.71 22.29
N ILE A 209 -29.32 19.08 23.55
CA ILE A 209 -29.53 20.46 24.00
C ILE A 209 -28.34 20.88 24.84
N TYR A 210 -27.63 21.92 24.40
CA TYR A 210 -26.50 22.49 25.12
C TYR A 210 -26.92 23.60 26.06
N LEU A 211 -26.36 23.56 27.27
CA LEU A 211 -26.50 24.58 28.29
C LEU A 211 -25.39 25.65 28.15
N THR A 212 -25.75 26.93 28.20
CA THR A 212 -24.78 28.04 28.25
C THR A 212 -23.83 27.88 29.44
N PRO A 213 -22.50 27.87 29.22
CA PRO A 213 -21.50 27.83 30.29
C PRO A 213 -21.22 29.25 30.83
N ASP A 214 -20.45 29.35 31.92
CA ASP A 214 -19.95 30.65 32.42
C ASP A 214 -18.83 31.22 31.56
N LYS A 215 -18.02 30.33 30.98
CA LYS A 215 -16.90 30.64 30.10
C LYS A 215 -16.72 29.47 29.14
N THR A 216 -16.25 29.75 27.93
CA THR A 216 -15.88 28.75 26.93
C THR A 216 -14.62 29.17 26.20
N ASN A 217 -14.19 28.37 25.25
CA ASN A 217 -13.14 28.74 24.31
C ASN A 217 -13.41 28.13 22.93
N ARG A 218 -12.60 28.56 21.96
CA ARG A 218 -12.63 28.12 20.56
C ARG A 218 -12.50 26.61 20.42
N TYR A 219 -11.56 25.98 21.13
CA TYR A 219 -11.34 24.53 21.04
C TYR A 219 -12.59 23.75 21.44
N GLU A 220 -13.32 24.20 22.46
CA GLU A 220 -14.61 23.62 22.81
C GLU A 220 -15.66 23.84 21.70
N ALA A 221 -15.77 25.05 21.17
CA ALA A 221 -16.75 25.39 20.13
C ALA A 221 -16.54 24.62 18.81
N GLU A 222 -15.29 24.46 18.36
CA GLU A 222 -14.96 23.73 17.13
C GLU A 222 -15.37 22.25 17.21
N THR A 223 -15.35 21.65 18.41
CA THR A 223 -15.79 20.25 18.60
C THR A 223 -17.29 20.01 18.46
N LYS A 224 -18.11 21.07 18.37
CA LYS A 224 -19.58 20.96 18.34
C LYS A 224 -20.15 20.66 16.96
N SER A 225 -19.29 20.57 15.95
CA SER A 225 -19.61 20.12 14.59
C SER A 225 -18.61 19.07 14.13
N ILE A 226 -18.97 18.31 13.09
CA ILE A 226 -18.06 17.36 12.44
C ILE A 226 -18.20 17.52 10.93
N ASP A 227 -17.09 17.38 10.18
CA ASP A 227 -17.06 17.57 8.73
C ASP A 227 -17.43 16.30 7.96
N ILE A 228 -18.55 15.68 8.37
CA ILE A 228 -19.28 14.63 7.66
C ILE A 228 -20.77 14.93 7.76
N PRO A 229 -21.62 14.54 6.78
CA PRO A 229 -23.04 14.89 6.77
C PRO A 229 -23.89 14.05 7.75
N LEU A 230 -23.53 14.07 9.04
CA LEU A 230 -24.21 13.33 10.10
C LEU A 230 -25.53 14.02 10.46
N GLU A 231 -26.63 13.29 10.31
CA GLU A 231 -27.95 13.69 10.80
C GLU A 231 -28.01 13.57 12.32
N PHE A 232 -27.77 14.68 13.03
CA PHE A 232 -27.89 14.71 14.49
C PHE A 232 -28.20 16.14 14.97
N PRO A 233 -29.47 16.47 15.25
CA PRO A 233 -29.88 17.80 15.70
C PRO A 233 -29.22 18.21 17.01
N ARG A 234 -28.70 19.43 17.04
CA ARG A 234 -28.07 20.05 18.22
C ARG A 234 -28.57 21.48 18.35
N ILE A 235 -29.06 21.81 19.53
CA ILE A 235 -29.53 23.17 19.83
C ILE A 235 -28.82 23.73 21.06
N TYR A 236 -28.76 25.05 21.16
CA TYR A 236 -28.09 25.81 22.22
C TYR A 236 -29.08 26.74 22.92
N ILE A 237 -29.05 26.74 24.26
CA ILE A 237 -29.82 27.67 25.08
C ILE A 237 -28.91 28.81 25.50
N ASP A 238 -29.08 30.00 24.92
CA ASP A 238 -28.29 31.19 25.26
C ASP A 238 -28.57 31.73 26.68
N ASN A 239 -29.81 31.65 27.14
CA ASN A 239 -30.23 32.18 28.44
C ASN A 239 -29.72 31.31 29.61
N LYS A 240 -28.90 31.91 30.49
CA LYS A 240 -28.30 31.23 31.65
C LYS A 240 -29.32 30.75 32.69
N THR A 241 -30.37 31.53 32.97
CA THR A 241 -31.43 31.14 33.92
C THR A 241 -32.24 29.96 33.38
N LEU A 242 -32.55 29.99 32.09
CA LEU A 242 -33.21 28.87 31.41
C LEU A 242 -32.31 27.63 31.38
N SER A 243 -31.00 27.79 31.17
CA SER A 243 -30.03 26.70 31.25
C SER A 243 -30.02 26.02 32.64
N GLY A 244 -30.06 26.81 33.73
CA GLY A 244 -30.18 26.27 35.10
C GLY A 244 -31.51 25.53 35.35
N THR A 245 -32.59 26.03 34.77
CA THR A 245 -33.91 25.39 34.82
C THR A 245 -33.90 24.08 34.03
N MET A 246 -33.35 24.09 32.81
CA MET A 246 -33.25 22.92 31.94
C MET A 246 -32.41 21.82 32.58
N ARG A 247 -31.26 22.17 33.18
CA ARG A 247 -30.46 21.26 33.99
C ARG A 247 -31.29 20.57 35.07
N THR A 248 -32.01 21.36 35.87
CA THR A 248 -32.82 20.84 36.98
C THR A 248 -33.97 19.96 36.51
N LEU A 249 -34.64 20.32 35.41
CA LEU A 249 -35.74 19.51 34.87
C LEU A 249 -35.23 18.21 34.23
N SER A 250 -34.06 18.24 33.60
CA SER A 250 -33.46 17.08 32.95
C SER A 250 -32.96 15.98 33.91
N THR A 251 -32.89 16.26 35.22
CA THR A 251 -32.60 15.26 36.25
C THR A 251 -33.86 14.63 36.85
N GLN A 252 -35.04 15.17 36.54
CA GLN A 252 -36.32 14.63 37.00
C GLN A 252 -36.78 13.49 36.09
N VAL A 253 -37.44 12.50 36.69
CA VAL A 253 -37.98 11.35 35.95
C VAL A 253 -39.22 11.76 35.14
N ASN A 254 -39.44 11.14 33.98
CA ASN A 254 -40.64 11.30 33.15
C ASN A 254 -40.86 12.68 32.49
N GLN A 255 -39.81 13.46 32.28
CA GLN A 255 -39.90 14.69 31.48
C GLN A 255 -39.78 14.38 29.98
N THR A 256 -40.61 15.02 29.16
CA THR A 256 -40.56 14.93 27.69
C THR A 256 -40.37 16.32 27.12
N VAL A 257 -39.47 16.44 26.14
CA VAL A 257 -39.20 17.68 25.41
C VAL A 257 -39.47 17.47 23.92
N THR A 258 -39.90 18.51 23.24
CA THR A 258 -40.00 18.53 21.76
C THR A 258 -39.18 19.68 21.22
N ILE A 259 -38.24 19.40 20.31
CA ILE A 259 -37.40 20.41 19.65
C ILE A 259 -37.97 20.73 18.27
N TYR A 260 -37.88 21.99 17.86
CA TYR A 260 -38.17 22.48 16.52
C TYR A 260 -36.98 23.31 16.05
N SER A 261 -36.53 23.11 14.82
CA SER A 261 -35.42 23.86 14.25
C SER A 261 -35.55 23.92 12.72
N ASP A 262 -35.54 25.13 12.19
CA ASP A 262 -35.65 25.43 10.76
C ASP A 262 -34.35 26.08 10.26
N ILE A 263 -33.28 25.29 10.28
CA ILE A 263 -31.97 25.67 9.73
C ILE A 263 -31.76 25.05 8.34
N GLU A 264 -31.56 25.88 7.33
CA GLU A 264 -31.39 25.45 5.94
C GLU A 264 -30.25 26.19 5.24
N TRP A 265 -29.70 25.58 4.20
CA TRP A 265 -28.78 26.26 3.29
C TRP A 265 -29.58 27.14 2.35
N GLU A 266 -29.24 28.41 2.32
CA GLU A 266 -29.92 29.41 1.50
C GLU A 266 -28.92 30.18 0.65
N ARG A 267 -29.32 30.46 -0.59
CA ARG A 267 -28.57 31.35 -1.48
C ARG A 267 -28.97 32.78 -1.14
N ILE A 268 -27.98 33.59 -0.83
CA ILE A 268 -28.12 35.02 -0.54
C ILE A 268 -27.23 35.84 -1.47
N ASP A 269 -27.55 37.12 -1.61
CA ASP A 269 -26.68 38.11 -2.24
C ASP A 269 -25.82 38.77 -1.17
N ALA A 270 -24.70 38.13 -0.83
CA ALA A 270 -23.70 38.67 0.10
C ALA A 270 -23.03 39.91 -0.51
N LYS A 271 -22.60 40.86 0.32
CA LYS A 271 -22.12 42.18 -0.11
C LYS A 271 -20.78 42.54 0.55
N ASN A 272 -19.83 43.00 -0.28
CA ASN A 272 -18.70 43.79 0.19
C ASN A 272 -19.06 45.29 0.12
N VAL A 273 -18.38 46.14 0.89
CA VAL A 273 -18.55 47.60 0.83
C VAL A 273 -17.26 48.25 0.35
N MET A 274 -17.34 49.10 -0.66
CA MET A 274 -16.19 49.81 -1.23
C MET A 274 -16.38 51.33 -1.11
N GLY A 275 -15.30 52.06 -0.85
CA GLY A 275 -15.23 53.50 -1.04
C GLY A 275 -13.83 53.93 -1.51
N ILE A 276 -13.74 55.01 -2.29
CA ILE A 276 -12.50 55.47 -2.91
C ILE A 276 -12.08 56.83 -2.33
N LEU A 277 -10.80 56.93 -1.94
CA LEU A 277 -10.12 58.20 -1.71
C LEU A 277 -9.15 58.45 -2.88
N PRO A 278 -9.45 59.41 -3.77
CA PRO A 278 -8.62 59.69 -4.94
C PRO A 278 -7.20 60.09 -4.56
N GLY A 279 -6.23 59.52 -5.27
CA GLY A 279 -4.81 59.89 -5.16
C GLY A 279 -4.35 60.82 -6.27
N LEU A 280 -3.05 61.06 -6.34
CA LEU A 280 -2.40 61.78 -7.45
C LEU A 280 -2.24 60.92 -8.71
N ASP A 281 -2.33 59.60 -8.55
CA ASP A 281 -2.18 58.57 -9.58
C ASP A 281 -3.37 57.60 -9.52
N ASP A 282 -3.77 57.08 -10.68
CA ASP A 282 -4.94 56.21 -10.85
C ASP A 282 -4.70 54.76 -10.39
N ASP A 283 -3.45 54.34 -10.21
CA ASP A 283 -3.13 53.01 -9.66
C ASP A 283 -3.68 52.88 -8.23
N ILE A 284 -4.17 51.67 -7.92
CA ILE A 284 -4.98 51.43 -6.72
C ILE A 284 -4.21 50.61 -5.69
N ILE A 285 -4.20 51.11 -4.45
CA ILE A 285 -3.87 50.34 -3.24
C ILE A 285 -5.17 50.04 -2.49
N VAL A 286 -5.42 48.77 -2.23
CA VAL A 286 -6.60 48.33 -1.48
C VAL A 286 -6.23 48.24 0.00
N LEU A 287 -6.94 48.98 0.84
CA LEU A 287 -6.89 48.88 2.30
C LEU A 287 -8.17 48.21 2.79
N SER A 288 -8.03 47.07 3.45
CA SER A 288 -9.14 46.14 3.67
C SER A 288 -9.26 45.67 5.10
N ALA A 289 -10.47 45.29 5.50
CA ALA A 289 -10.74 44.53 6.71
C ALA A 289 -12.05 43.75 6.51
N TYR A 290 -12.17 42.56 7.09
CA TYR A 290 -13.46 41.88 7.10
C TYR A 290 -14.36 42.40 8.22
N PHE A 291 -15.67 42.31 8.02
CA PHE A 291 -16.67 42.78 8.97
C PHE A 291 -17.73 41.74 9.33
N ASP A 292 -17.74 40.57 8.69
CA ASP A 292 -18.53 39.43 9.16
C ASP A 292 -17.88 38.80 10.40
N SER A 293 -18.62 37.91 11.07
CA SER A 293 -18.13 37.15 12.23
C SER A 293 -18.48 35.67 12.11
N SER A 294 -17.88 34.83 12.95
CA SER A 294 -18.19 33.40 13.02
C SER A 294 -18.62 32.94 14.40
N SER A 295 -19.51 31.95 14.43
CA SER A 295 -19.91 31.26 15.64
C SER A 295 -20.39 29.85 15.33
N CYS A 296 -20.03 28.89 16.19
CA CYS A 296 -20.62 27.54 16.19
C CYS A 296 -22.14 27.53 16.42
N VAL A 297 -22.72 28.67 16.83
CA VAL A 297 -24.15 28.96 16.89
C VAL A 297 -24.41 30.12 15.92
N PRO A 298 -24.71 29.85 14.63
CA PRO A 298 -24.70 30.90 13.59
C PRO A 298 -25.65 32.07 13.88
N ALA A 299 -26.76 31.85 14.59
CA ALA A 299 -27.70 32.90 15.00
C ALA A 299 -27.19 33.81 16.14
N LEU A 300 -26.06 33.47 16.77
CA LEU A 300 -25.48 34.20 17.89
C LEU A 300 -23.96 34.36 17.71
N SER A 301 -23.57 35.47 17.07
CA SER A 301 -22.18 35.76 16.70
C SER A 301 -21.82 37.25 16.91
N PRO A 302 -21.59 37.68 18.16
CA PRO A 302 -21.24 39.09 18.43
C PRO A 302 -19.92 39.51 17.75
N GLY A 303 -18.88 38.66 17.83
CA GLY A 303 -17.62 38.80 17.09
C GLY A 303 -16.77 40.02 17.50
N ALA A 304 -16.70 40.38 18.77
CA ALA A 304 -16.03 41.60 19.22
C ALA A 304 -14.55 41.67 18.83
N ASP A 305 -13.81 40.56 18.94
CA ASP A 305 -12.40 40.48 18.53
C ASP A 305 -12.29 40.58 17.00
N GLU A 306 -13.18 39.91 16.26
CA GLU A 306 -13.29 40.00 14.79
C GLU A 306 -13.59 41.43 14.29
N ALA A 307 -14.26 42.27 15.09
CA ALA A 307 -14.56 43.66 14.74
C ALA A 307 -13.35 44.61 14.87
N CYS A 308 -12.24 44.19 15.48
CA CYS A 308 -11.09 45.06 15.75
C CYS A 308 -10.45 45.61 14.45
N GLY A 309 -10.33 44.77 13.41
CA GLY A 309 -9.78 45.16 12.11
C GLY A 309 -10.62 46.22 11.42
N ILE A 310 -11.93 45.98 11.24
CA ILE A 310 -12.83 46.92 10.57
C ILE A 310 -12.98 48.23 11.37
N ALA A 311 -13.07 48.17 12.70
CA ALA A 311 -13.11 49.38 13.53
C ALA A 311 -11.85 50.25 13.36
N THR A 312 -10.69 49.61 13.22
CA THR A 312 -9.41 50.30 12.94
C THR A 312 -9.40 50.90 11.54
N LEU A 313 -9.94 50.20 10.53
CA LEU A 313 -10.05 50.71 9.16
C LEU A 313 -10.94 51.95 9.08
N LEU A 314 -12.08 51.95 9.77
CA LEU A 314 -12.99 53.11 9.82
C LEU A 314 -12.27 54.34 10.39
N GLU A 315 -11.57 54.18 11.50
CA GLU A 315 -10.87 55.32 12.11
C GLU A 315 -9.59 55.71 11.36
N LEU A 316 -8.93 54.79 10.66
CA LEU A 316 -7.87 55.13 9.70
C LEU A 316 -8.39 56.10 8.63
N ILE A 317 -9.56 55.81 8.04
CA ILE A 317 -10.19 56.71 7.05
C ILE A 317 -10.41 58.09 7.66
N ARG A 318 -11.02 58.15 8.85
CA ARG A 318 -11.28 59.42 9.54
C ARG A 318 -10.00 60.20 9.82
N ILE A 319 -8.97 59.55 10.36
CA ILE A 319 -7.67 60.16 10.64
C ILE A 319 -7.04 60.72 9.37
N MET A 320 -7.08 59.98 8.26
CA MET A 320 -6.57 60.48 6.97
C MET A 320 -7.35 61.70 6.48
N LYS A 321 -8.67 61.73 6.65
CA LYS A 321 -9.53 62.86 6.26
C LYS A 321 -9.32 64.09 7.15
N ASP A 322 -9.31 63.91 8.46
CA ASP A 322 -9.13 64.99 9.44
C ASP A 322 -7.75 65.66 9.29
N ASN A 323 -6.72 64.86 8.97
CA ASN A 323 -5.37 65.34 8.68
C ASN A 323 -5.14 65.72 7.20
N LYS A 324 -6.19 65.67 6.36
CA LYS A 324 -6.16 66.04 4.93
C LYS A 324 -5.04 65.34 4.14
N VAL A 325 -4.81 64.07 4.42
CA VAL A 325 -3.81 63.25 3.72
C VAL A 325 -4.22 63.09 2.26
N VAL A 326 -3.31 63.44 1.34
CA VAL A 326 -3.48 63.26 -0.11
C VAL A 326 -2.55 62.13 -0.55
N PRO A 327 -3.06 60.90 -0.71
CA PRO A 327 -2.22 59.75 -1.03
C PRO A 327 -1.68 59.85 -2.46
N LYS A 328 -0.49 59.32 -2.69
CA LYS A 328 0.09 59.33 -4.04
C LYS A 328 -0.69 58.43 -4.99
N LYS A 329 -0.98 57.21 -4.57
CA LYS A 329 -1.83 56.25 -5.28
C LYS A 329 -3.28 56.36 -4.79
N THR A 330 -4.23 56.05 -5.66
CA THR A 330 -5.65 56.02 -5.29
C THR A 330 -5.89 54.92 -4.26
N LEU A 331 -6.58 55.24 -3.17
CA LEU A 331 -6.88 54.28 -2.11
C LEU A 331 -8.30 53.76 -2.25
N MET A 332 -8.42 52.45 -2.27
CA MET A 332 -9.70 51.75 -2.21
C MET A 332 -9.87 51.14 -0.82
N PHE A 333 -10.82 51.65 -0.06
CA PHE A 333 -11.23 51.03 1.19
C PHE A 333 -12.23 49.93 0.89
N LEU A 334 -11.90 48.69 1.25
CA LEU A 334 -12.71 47.51 0.96
C LEU A 334 -13.07 46.77 2.26
N ALA A 335 -14.33 46.88 2.68
CA ALA A 335 -14.86 46.06 3.77
C ALA A 335 -15.36 44.73 3.18
N LEU A 336 -14.70 43.64 3.55
CA LEU A 336 -14.95 42.30 3.01
C LEU A 336 -15.94 41.53 3.87
N SER A 337 -16.72 40.66 3.22
CA SER A 337 -17.58 39.68 3.88
C SER A 337 -17.22 38.25 3.50
N GLY A 338 -17.75 37.28 4.25
CA GLY A 338 -17.51 35.86 4.04
C GLY A 338 -16.06 35.44 4.29
N HIS A 339 -15.35 36.12 5.20
CA HIS A 339 -14.00 35.78 5.63
C HIS A 339 -13.94 34.33 6.11
N ASN A 340 -14.88 33.97 6.98
CA ASN A 340 -14.99 32.64 7.60
C ASN A 340 -15.59 31.57 6.66
N GLN A 341 -15.99 31.95 5.44
CA GLN A 341 -16.58 31.08 4.42
C GLN A 341 -15.62 30.92 3.24
N ALA A 342 -14.36 30.59 3.57
CA ALA A 342 -13.25 30.48 2.62
C ALA A 342 -12.99 31.79 1.86
N ALA A 343 -12.91 32.92 2.57
CA ALA A 343 -12.69 34.26 2.00
C ALA A 343 -13.58 34.56 0.79
N ALA A 344 -14.88 34.24 0.88
CA ALA A 344 -15.80 34.32 -0.25
C ALA A 344 -15.83 35.72 -0.88
N GLY A 345 -15.89 36.78 -0.07
CA GLY A 345 -15.90 38.15 -0.57
C GLY A 345 -14.61 38.55 -1.28
N ALA A 346 -13.45 38.16 -0.77
CA ALA A 346 -12.17 38.43 -1.42
C ALA A 346 -12.04 37.66 -2.75
N ARG A 347 -12.47 36.39 -2.78
CA ARG A 347 -12.45 35.57 -4.01
C ARG A 347 -13.33 36.13 -5.09
N GLU A 348 -14.59 36.47 -4.78
CA GLU A 348 -15.52 37.01 -5.77
C GLU A 348 -15.10 38.42 -6.23
N PHE A 349 -14.49 39.21 -5.34
CA PHE A 349 -13.93 40.51 -5.69
C PHE A 349 -12.77 40.38 -6.70
N VAL A 350 -11.81 39.49 -6.43
CA VAL A 350 -10.69 39.21 -7.35
C VAL A 350 -11.19 38.64 -8.67
N SER A 351 -12.18 37.74 -8.64
CA SER A 351 -12.78 37.16 -9.84
C SER A 351 -13.43 38.24 -10.72
N SER A 352 -14.19 39.16 -10.12
CA SER A 352 -14.88 40.23 -10.83
C SER A 352 -13.93 41.31 -11.37
N ASN A 353 -12.74 41.45 -10.78
CA ASN A 353 -11.75 42.46 -11.16
C ASN A 353 -10.50 41.87 -11.84
N TYR A 354 -10.54 40.60 -12.23
CA TYR A 354 -9.36 39.86 -12.71
C TYR A 354 -8.62 40.56 -13.85
N ASP A 355 -9.34 41.18 -14.77
CA ASP A 355 -8.77 41.89 -15.92
C ASP A 355 -8.11 43.23 -15.57
N ARG A 356 -8.36 43.81 -14.40
CA ARG A 356 -7.77 45.09 -13.95
C ARG A 356 -6.53 44.91 -13.09
N LEU A 357 -6.21 43.68 -12.67
CA LEU A 357 -5.10 43.41 -11.76
C LEU A 357 -3.74 43.73 -12.40
N ASN A 358 -2.90 44.49 -11.70
CA ASN A 358 -1.57 44.97 -12.13
C ASN A 358 -1.50 45.78 -13.43
N ARG A 359 -2.62 46.09 -14.09
CA ARG A 359 -2.65 47.01 -15.24
C ARG A 359 -2.48 48.46 -14.78
N GLN A 360 -2.22 49.37 -15.72
CA GLN A 360 -2.20 50.81 -15.45
C GLN A 360 -3.60 51.27 -15.00
N GLY A 361 -3.69 52.03 -13.90
CA GLY A 361 -4.98 52.38 -13.28
C GLY A 361 -5.67 51.19 -12.61
N GLY A 362 -4.90 50.14 -12.31
CA GLY A 362 -5.35 48.86 -11.78
C GLY A 362 -4.93 48.65 -10.33
N ILE A 363 -5.34 47.50 -9.76
CA ILE A 363 -4.98 47.13 -8.38
C ILE A 363 -3.54 46.61 -8.35
N LYS A 364 -2.69 47.25 -7.55
CA LYS A 364 -1.25 46.94 -7.42
C LYS A 364 -0.90 46.24 -6.12
N LEU A 365 -1.56 46.63 -5.03
CA LEU A 365 -1.29 46.16 -3.67
C LEU A 365 -2.58 45.99 -2.88
N PHE A 366 -2.69 44.90 -2.15
CA PHE A 366 -3.74 44.62 -1.19
C PHE A 366 -3.15 44.53 0.22
N LEU A 367 -3.68 45.33 1.14
CA LEU A 367 -3.33 45.31 2.55
C LEU A 367 -4.58 45.07 3.40
N SER A 368 -4.54 44.09 4.29
CA SER A 368 -5.64 43.82 5.22
C SER A 368 -5.28 44.07 6.68
N LEU A 369 -6.24 44.55 7.46
CA LEU A 369 -6.19 44.62 8.92
C LEU A 369 -6.95 43.43 9.51
N ASP A 370 -6.22 42.46 10.05
CA ASP A 370 -6.79 41.33 10.80
C ASP A 370 -6.25 41.34 12.23
N LEU A 371 -6.80 42.27 13.01
CA LEU A 371 -6.34 42.57 14.37
C LEU A 371 -7.17 41.81 15.41
N SER A 372 -6.52 41.46 16.51
CA SER A 372 -7.07 40.82 17.70
C SER A 372 -6.49 41.49 18.93
N SER A 373 -7.30 41.60 19.99
CA SER A 373 -6.90 42.24 21.23
C SER A 373 -5.98 41.38 22.11
N SER A 374 -5.66 40.15 21.73
CA SER A 374 -4.99 39.19 22.63
C SER A 374 -3.46 39.22 22.63
N THR A 375 -2.83 40.05 21.80
CA THR A 375 -1.38 40.16 21.64
C THR A 375 -0.99 41.60 21.31
N LYS A 376 0.30 41.92 21.37
CA LYS A 376 0.88 43.19 20.88
C LYS A 376 1.81 42.98 19.68
N ILE A 377 1.83 41.77 19.13
CA ILE A 377 2.71 41.38 18.03
C ILE A 377 1.92 41.51 16.74
N ILE A 378 2.39 42.37 15.84
CA ILE A 378 1.86 42.52 14.49
C ILE A 378 2.73 41.69 13.55
N GLY A 379 2.13 40.71 12.88
CA GLY A 379 2.74 39.94 11.82
C GLY A 379 2.43 40.54 10.46
N LEU A 380 3.47 40.79 9.67
CA LEU A 380 3.34 41.10 8.25
C LEU A 380 3.19 39.77 7.51
N ASN A 381 1.94 39.36 7.29
CA ASN A 381 1.60 38.01 6.90
C ASN A 381 1.00 37.92 5.48
N PRO A 382 1.69 37.25 4.54
CA PRO A 382 1.15 36.96 3.22
C PRO A 382 0.48 35.58 3.09
N TYR A 383 0.43 34.79 4.17
CA TYR A 383 0.00 33.39 4.15
C TYR A 383 -1.36 33.18 4.81
N GLY A 384 -2.00 32.05 4.49
CA GLY A 384 -3.15 31.51 5.23
C GLY A 384 -3.42 30.03 4.86
N TYR A 385 -4.38 29.41 5.54
CA TYR A 385 -4.68 27.99 5.38
C TYR A 385 -5.69 27.69 4.25
N LEU A 386 -6.18 28.71 3.52
CA LEU A 386 -7.14 28.51 2.43
C LEU A 386 -6.48 27.81 1.24
N TYR A 387 -5.33 28.33 0.77
CA TYR A 387 -4.61 27.77 -0.38
C TYR A 387 -3.32 27.06 -0.01
N LYS A 388 -2.72 27.39 1.16
CA LYS A 388 -1.45 26.81 1.64
C LYS A 388 -0.31 26.88 0.60
N PHE A 389 -0.29 27.92 -0.23
CA PHE A 389 0.74 28.08 -1.24
C PHE A 389 2.10 28.48 -0.62
N LYS A 390 3.19 28.07 -1.26
CA LYS A 390 4.54 28.58 -0.95
C LYS A 390 4.85 29.79 -1.83
N LEU A 391 5.13 30.95 -1.23
CA LEU A 391 5.36 32.20 -1.97
C LEU A 391 6.52 32.11 -2.97
N ARG A 392 7.59 31.38 -2.63
CA ARG A 392 8.75 31.22 -3.53
C ARG A 392 8.38 30.60 -4.88
N TYR A 393 7.34 29.77 -4.92
CA TYR A 393 6.84 29.15 -6.14
C TYR A 393 5.66 29.91 -6.73
N THR A 394 4.92 30.63 -5.88
CA THR A 394 3.81 31.49 -6.27
C THR A 394 4.39 32.76 -6.92
N THR A 395 4.43 32.73 -8.25
CA THR A 395 4.93 33.76 -9.16
C THR A 395 6.46 33.92 -9.19
N GLY A 396 7.11 33.31 -10.19
CA GLY A 396 8.53 33.48 -10.54
C GLY A 396 8.86 34.86 -11.13
N ASN A 397 8.38 35.94 -10.51
CA ASN A 397 8.37 37.32 -11.04
C ASN A 397 8.72 38.37 -9.96
N ASN A 398 9.60 38.02 -9.02
CA ASN A 398 9.99 38.89 -7.90
C ASN A 398 8.88 39.26 -6.90
N LEU A 399 7.70 38.62 -6.91
CA LEU A 399 6.63 38.91 -5.92
C LEU A 399 7.11 38.70 -4.49
N PHE A 400 7.77 37.57 -4.22
CA PHE A 400 8.41 37.32 -2.93
C PHE A 400 9.38 38.44 -2.54
N TYR A 401 10.28 38.84 -3.45
CA TYR A 401 11.27 39.89 -3.18
C TYR A 401 10.63 41.27 -2.98
N ARG A 402 9.58 41.61 -3.75
CA ARG A 402 8.84 42.86 -3.61
C ARG A 402 8.04 42.90 -2.30
N LEU A 403 7.34 41.82 -1.95
CA LEU A 403 6.68 41.69 -0.64
C LEU A 403 7.69 41.75 0.50
N LYS A 404 8.88 41.15 0.33
CA LYS A 404 9.96 41.26 1.31
C LYS A 404 10.40 42.72 1.45
N SER A 405 10.63 43.44 0.35
CA SER A 405 10.99 44.86 0.39
C SER A 405 9.91 45.73 1.04
N ILE A 406 8.64 45.49 0.73
CA ILE A 406 7.50 46.17 1.39
C ILE A 406 7.48 45.82 2.89
N GLY A 407 7.75 44.57 3.26
CA GLY A 407 7.87 44.16 4.65
C GLY A 407 9.04 44.85 5.37
N ASP A 408 10.19 45.00 4.70
CA ASP A 408 11.36 45.70 5.23
C ASP A 408 11.04 47.19 5.48
N ILE A 409 10.24 47.84 4.62
CA ILE A 409 9.70 49.19 4.84
C ILE A 409 8.85 49.26 6.12
N PHE A 410 7.91 48.33 6.30
CA PHE A 410 7.08 48.29 7.52
C PHE A 410 7.91 48.06 8.80
N LEU A 411 8.98 47.27 8.73
CA LEU A 411 9.90 47.05 9.85
C LEU A 411 10.74 48.30 10.17
N GLN A 412 11.09 49.09 9.16
CA GLN A 412 11.71 50.40 9.34
C GLN A 412 10.75 51.33 10.10
N TYR A 413 9.49 51.47 9.66
CA TYR A 413 8.50 52.28 10.37
C TYR A 413 8.29 51.83 11.80
N ALA A 414 8.29 50.52 12.06
CA ALA A 414 8.18 49.97 13.41
C ALA A 414 9.33 50.46 14.31
N SER A 415 10.54 50.57 13.76
CA SER A 415 11.71 51.06 14.49
C SER A 415 11.63 52.57 14.74
N GLU A 416 11.20 53.34 13.75
CA GLU A 416 11.01 54.79 13.87
C GLU A 416 9.92 55.12 14.90
N ILE A 417 8.73 54.53 14.78
CA ILE A 417 7.60 54.74 15.71
C ILE A 417 7.99 54.38 17.15
N ARG A 418 8.75 53.31 17.37
CA ARG A 418 9.24 52.94 18.72
C ARG A 418 10.26 53.91 19.30
N MET A 419 11.01 54.62 18.46
CA MET A 419 11.98 55.62 18.92
C MET A 419 11.30 56.95 19.26
N THR A 420 10.16 57.25 18.64
CA THR A 420 9.45 58.53 18.80
C THR A 420 8.19 58.46 19.67
N THR A 421 7.74 57.26 20.06
CA THR A 421 6.52 57.06 20.86
C THR A 421 6.81 56.18 22.07
N ASP A 422 6.07 56.37 23.17
CA ASP A 422 6.21 55.58 24.41
C ASP A 422 5.49 54.21 24.36
N HIS A 423 5.01 53.78 23.19
CA HIS A 423 4.21 52.56 23.05
C HIS A 423 5.06 51.31 22.77
N SER A 424 4.81 50.25 23.52
CA SER A 424 5.46 48.95 23.33
C SER A 424 4.65 48.02 22.42
N PHE A 425 5.19 47.68 21.25
CA PHE A 425 4.68 46.67 20.33
C PHE A 425 5.83 45.95 19.61
N SER A 426 5.55 44.76 19.06
CA SER A 426 6.49 44.02 18.21
C SER A 426 5.95 43.90 16.80
N VAL A 427 6.82 43.93 15.80
CA VAL A 427 6.46 43.72 14.41
C VAL A 427 7.40 42.69 13.83
N ASP A 428 6.82 41.59 13.35
CA ASP A 428 7.56 40.48 12.78
C ASP A 428 7.15 40.28 11.32
N SER A 429 8.12 40.07 10.44
CA SER A 429 7.86 39.80 9.02
C SER A 429 7.85 38.30 8.75
N TYR A 430 6.68 37.79 8.34
CA TYR A 430 6.51 36.38 8.03
C TYR A 430 6.77 36.07 6.55
N VAL A 431 7.05 37.07 5.72
CA VAL A 431 7.26 36.90 4.27
C VAL A 431 8.37 35.88 3.94
N ASN A 432 9.47 35.87 4.71
CA ASN A 432 10.63 35.01 4.47
C ASN A 432 10.50 33.57 5.01
N ILE A 433 9.43 33.25 5.73
CA ILE A 433 9.29 31.93 6.37
C ILE A 433 8.91 30.90 5.32
N GLN A 434 9.67 29.81 5.25
CA GLN A 434 9.48 28.77 4.24
C GLN A 434 8.46 27.70 4.66
N ASP A 435 8.24 27.42 5.96
CA ASP A 435 7.56 26.18 6.35
C ASP A 435 6.87 26.10 7.74
N ILE A 436 6.51 27.19 8.43
CA ILE A 436 5.82 27.05 9.74
C ILE A 436 4.66 28.06 9.90
N PHE A 437 3.48 27.70 9.39
CA PHE A 437 2.24 28.46 9.60
C PHE A 437 1.88 28.59 11.10
N GLU A 438 2.33 27.64 11.92
CA GLU A 438 2.14 27.61 13.38
C GLU A 438 2.89 28.75 14.11
N ASP A 439 3.96 29.30 13.51
CA ASP A 439 4.70 30.45 14.06
C ASP A 439 3.93 31.77 13.88
N ILE A 440 3.01 31.82 12.92
CA ILE A 440 2.13 32.98 12.69
C ILE A 440 1.00 32.97 13.70
N ALA A 441 0.33 31.83 13.87
CA ALA A 441 -0.76 31.65 14.82
C ALA A 441 -0.87 30.19 15.26
N PRO A 442 -1.24 29.92 16.53
CA PRO A 442 -1.40 28.57 17.06
C PRO A 442 -2.70 27.88 16.58
N PHE A 443 -3.34 28.38 15.52
CA PHE A 443 -4.62 27.92 15.01
C PHE A 443 -4.69 28.04 13.48
N THR A 444 -5.68 27.37 12.86
CA THR A 444 -5.90 27.49 11.41
C THR A 444 -6.75 28.71 11.07
N PHE A 445 -6.31 29.52 10.10
CA PHE A 445 -6.92 30.81 9.76
C PHE A 445 -6.97 31.03 8.25
N VAL A 446 -7.89 31.89 7.80
CA VAL A 446 -8.03 32.30 6.41
C VAL A 446 -7.32 33.65 6.23
N GLY A 447 -6.63 33.85 5.10
CA GLY A 447 -6.13 35.17 4.71
C GLY A 447 -6.89 35.75 3.52
N ASP A 448 -7.52 36.91 3.67
CA ASP A 448 -8.18 37.63 2.56
C ASP A 448 -7.20 38.09 1.46
N GLN A 449 -5.90 38.15 1.79
CA GLN A 449 -4.83 38.41 0.83
C GLN A 449 -4.50 37.20 -0.07
N GLU A 450 -4.88 35.97 0.32
CA GLU A 450 -4.55 34.75 -0.45
C GLU A 450 -5.11 34.77 -1.88
N PRO A 451 -6.39 35.15 -2.14
CA PRO A 451 -6.93 35.35 -3.48
C PRO A 451 -6.13 36.34 -4.35
N PHE A 452 -5.72 37.46 -3.77
CA PHE A 452 -4.94 38.49 -4.48
C PHE A 452 -3.56 37.94 -4.88
N ILE A 453 -2.86 37.28 -3.97
CA ILE A 453 -1.55 36.68 -4.25
C ILE A 453 -1.64 35.57 -5.30
N ALA A 454 -2.66 34.71 -5.22
CA ALA A 454 -2.90 33.67 -6.23
C ALA A 454 -3.13 34.26 -7.63
N SER A 455 -3.66 35.48 -7.71
CA SER A 455 -3.89 36.25 -8.94
C SER A 455 -2.73 37.17 -9.36
N ASN A 456 -1.54 36.99 -8.78
CA ASN A 456 -0.31 37.76 -9.07
C ASN A 456 -0.37 39.23 -8.59
N VAL A 457 -1.21 39.58 -7.61
CA VAL A 457 -1.21 40.89 -6.94
C VAL A 457 -0.40 40.82 -5.64
N LEU A 458 0.31 41.90 -5.28
CA LEU A 458 0.99 41.98 -3.99
C LEU A 458 -0.06 41.98 -2.87
N GLY A 459 0.04 41.06 -1.92
CA GLY A 459 -0.90 40.95 -0.80
C GLY A 459 -0.18 40.76 0.54
N LEU A 460 -0.60 41.50 1.56
CA LEU A 460 -0.04 41.41 2.91
C LEU A 460 -1.10 41.75 3.96
N SER A 461 -1.23 40.96 5.01
CA SER A 461 -2.08 41.29 6.15
C SER A 461 -1.23 41.82 7.30
N LEU A 462 -1.66 42.91 7.94
CA LEU A 462 -1.25 43.25 9.29
C LEU A 462 -2.11 42.39 10.22
N PHE A 463 -1.54 41.26 10.62
CA PHE A 463 -2.23 40.20 11.35
C PHE A 463 -1.74 40.18 12.80
N SER A 464 -2.62 40.02 13.79
CA SER A 464 -2.18 39.83 15.19
C SER A 464 -1.50 38.47 15.39
N ALA A 465 -0.18 38.43 15.26
CA ALA A 465 0.60 37.21 15.28
C ALA A 465 0.73 36.62 16.69
N GLN A 466 0.85 35.30 16.76
CA GLN A 466 0.87 34.49 17.97
C GLN A 466 -0.36 34.72 18.87
N SER A 467 -1.43 35.31 18.32
CA SER A 467 -2.72 35.46 18.98
C SER A 467 -3.36 34.09 19.14
N PRO A 468 -3.78 33.67 20.35
CA PRO A 468 -4.51 32.42 20.52
C PRO A 468 -5.99 32.51 20.09
N ARG A 469 -6.54 33.72 19.87
CA ARG A 469 -7.97 33.99 19.59
C ARG A 469 -8.94 33.04 20.31
N ASN A 470 -8.80 32.95 21.64
CA ASN A 470 -9.46 31.92 22.45
C ASN A 470 -10.99 31.96 22.40
N LEU A 471 -11.62 33.07 21.96
CA LEU A 471 -13.08 33.22 21.89
C LEU A 471 -13.61 33.27 20.46
N TYR A 472 -12.74 33.17 19.44
CA TYR A 472 -13.14 33.11 18.04
C TYR A 472 -14.05 31.90 17.77
N ASN A 473 -15.03 32.07 16.86
CA ASN A 473 -16.05 31.07 16.54
C ASN A 473 -16.93 30.66 17.74
N THR A 474 -17.08 31.54 18.73
CA THR A 474 -17.92 31.31 19.92
C THR A 474 -18.96 32.40 20.14
N PRO A 475 -20.10 32.08 20.77
CA PRO A 475 -21.06 33.09 21.25
C PRO A 475 -20.51 34.07 22.30
N PHE A 476 -19.30 33.83 22.82
CA PHE A 476 -18.70 34.56 23.93
C PHE A 476 -17.67 35.59 23.49
N ASP A 477 -17.48 35.79 22.18
CA ASP A 477 -16.63 36.87 21.65
C ASP A 477 -17.28 38.25 21.89
N LEU A 478 -17.24 38.70 23.14
CA LEU A 478 -17.91 39.91 23.64
C LEU A 478 -16.88 41.01 23.96
N PRO A 479 -17.27 42.30 23.84
CA PRO A 479 -16.37 43.43 24.12
C PRO A 479 -15.74 43.41 25.52
N SER A 480 -16.42 42.81 26.51
CA SER A 480 -15.95 42.71 27.89
C SER A 480 -14.69 41.84 28.06
N TYR A 481 -14.37 40.97 27.09
CA TYR A 481 -13.18 40.11 27.15
C TYR A 481 -11.97 40.70 26.42
N LEU A 482 -12.16 41.78 25.64
CA LEU A 482 -11.09 42.39 24.86
C LEU A 482 -10.07 43.10 25.75
N GLN A 483 -8.78 42.91 25.42
CA GLN A 483 -7.68 43.61 26.10
C GLN A 483 -7.31 44.87 25.32
N PHE A 484 -8.08 45.95 25.53
CA PHE A 484 -7.94 47.19 24.76
C PHE A 484 -6.52 47.79 24.79
N ASN A 485 -5.78 47.69 25.89
CA ASN A 485 -4.39 48.19 25.95
C ASN A 485 -3.44 47.48 24.97
N GLN A 486 -3.73 46.22 24.63
CA GLN A 486 -2.93 45.48 23.64
C GLN A 486 -3.37 45.83 22.22
N LEU A 487 -4.68 45.99 22.01
CA LEU A 487 -5.22 46.47 20.74
C LEU A 487 -4.72 47.88 20.41
N GLU A 488 -4.70 48.80 21.39
CA GLU A 488 -4.25 50.18 21.23
C GLU A 488 -2.84 50.27 20.66
N ALA A 489 -1.91 49.50 21.21
CA ALA A 489 -0.53 49.46 20.71
C ALA A 489 -0.45 48.99 19.25
N GLN A 490 -1.31 48.05 18.85
CA GLN A 490 -1.37 47.55 17.47
C GLN A 490 -2.03 48.56 16.53
N VAL A 491 -3.09 49.22 16.99
CA VAL A 491 -3.79 50.28 16.25
C VAL A 491 -2.85 51.43 15.95
N ILE A 492 -2.08 51.89 16.96
CA ILE A 492 -1.11 52.97 16.80
C ILE A 492 -0.10 52.62 15.71
N TYR A 493 0.54 51.44 15.81
CA TYR A 493 1.47 51.01 14.77
C TYR A 493 0.79 50.91 13.40
N SER A 494 -0.34 50.21 13.31
CA SER A 494 -1.00 49.92 12.03
C SER A 494 -1.44 51.20 11.33
N ILE A 495 -2.03 52.16 12.04
CA ILE A 495 -2.46 53.44 11.47
C ILE A 495 -1.25 54.27 11.07
N CYS A 496 -0.29 54.50 11.98
CA CYS A 496 0.90 55.30 11.66
C CYS A 496 1.68 54.72 10.47
N ALA A 497 1.88 53.40 10.43
CA ALA A 497 2.58 52.72 9.35
C ALA A 497 1.82 52.82 8.02
N LEU A 498 0.49 52.68 8.02
CA LEU A 498 -0.31 52.80 6.79
C LEU A 498 -0.38 54.24 6.27
N VAL A 499 -0.50 55.25 7.16
CA VAL A 499 -0.46 56.66 6.74
C VAL A 499 0.93 57.02 6.21
N GLN A 500 2.01 56.48 6.79
CA GLN A 500 3.36 56.65 6.25
C GLN A 500 3.51 55.98 4.89
N LEU A 501 3.08 54.73 4.77
CA LEU A 501 3.21 53.94 3.55
C LEU A 501 2.58 54.61 2.32
N VAL A 502 1.39 55.21 2.46
CA VAL A 502 0.68 55.84 1.32
C VAL A 502 1.32 57.16 0.87
N ASN A 503 2.20 57.74 1.70
CA ASN A 503 2.98 58.92 1.38
C ASN A 503 4.41 58.57 0.93
N ASP A 504 4.92 57.38 1.25
CA ASP A 504 6.30 56.97 0.99
C ASP A 504 6.58 56.79 -0.52
N THR A 505 7.59 57.49 -1.02
CA THR A 505 7.98 57.38 -2.44
C THR A 505 8.74 56.10 -2.77
N ASP A 506 9.34 55.45 -1.78
CA ASP A 506 10.08 54.20 -2.01
C ASP A 506 9.15 53.05 -2.37
N LEU A 507 7.88 53.10 -1.95
CA LEU A 507 6.87 52.08 -2.26
C LEU A 507 6.72 51.85 -3.77
N ASP A 508 6.75 52.92 -4.57
CA ASP A 508 6.53 52.85 -6.02
C ASP A 508 7.56 51.98 -6.73
N ASN A 509 8.78 51.88 -6.19
CA ASN A 509 9.82 51.01 -6.74
C ASN A 509 9.40 49.52 -6.71
N TYR A 510 8.46 49.16 -5.85
CA TYR A 510 8.06 47.79 -5.58
C TYR A 510 6.67 47.42 -6.12
N LEU A 511 5.79 48.39 -6.44
CA LEU A 511 4.41 48.13 -6.86
C LEU A 511 4.25 47.52 -8.26
N ASP A 512 5.16 47.81 -9.19
CA ASP A 512 4.97 47.41 -10.59
C ASP A 512 5.31 45.93 -10.84
N LEU A 513 4.26 45.11 -10.93
CA LEU A 513 4.29 43.76 -11.45
C LEU A 513 3.75 43.71 -12.89
N GLN A 514 4.38 42.90 -13.74
CA GLN A 514 3.83 42.60 -15.06
C GLN A 514 2.54 41.77 -14.90
N PRO A 515 1.42 42.15 -15.56
CA PRO A 515 0.21 41.34 -15.57
C PRO A 515 0.52 39.93 -16.09
N LYS A 516 0.06 38.91 -15.36
CA LYS A 516 0.21 37.51 -15.74
C LYS A 516 -1.12 36.78 -15.63
N GLY A 517 -1.48 36.06 -16.68
CA GLY A 517 -2.58 35.11 -16.63
C GLY A 517 -2.19 33.83 -15.89
N PHE A 518 -3.18 32.95 -15.72
CA PHE A 518 -2.99 31.63 -15.12
C PHE A 518 -1.84 30.86 -15.79
N SER A 519 -0.91 30.33 -14.99
CA SER A 519 0.24 29.59 -15.48
C SER A 519 0.79 28.66 -14.40
N VAL A 520 0.84 27.36 -14.70
CA VAL A 520 1.44 26.33 -13.87
C VAL A 520 2.71 25.82 -14.56
N LYS A 521 3.88 26.32 -14.15
CA LYS A 521 5.20 25.89 -14.63
C LYS A 521 6.11 25.55 -13.44
N PRO A 522 7.15 24.71 -13.62
CA PRO A 522 8.16 24.50 -12.58
C PRO A 522 8.74 25.84 -12.11
N ASN A 523 8.69 26.12 -10.80
CA ASN A 523 9.14 27.37 -10.16
C ASN A 523 8.39 28.67 -10.56
N MET A 524 7.25 28.58 -11.26
CA MET A 524 6.44 29.75 -11.59
C MET A 524 4.95 29.38 -11.63
N HIS A 525 4.24 29.78 -10.58
CA HIS A 525 2.83 29.45 -10.37
C HIS A 525 1.97 30.72 -10.18
N VAL A 526 1.12 31.02 -11.15
CA VAL A 526 0.03 32.01 -11.04
C VAL A 526 -1.27 31.23 -11.15
N GLY A 527 -2.07 31.24 -10.10
CA GLY A 527 -2.91 30.11 -9.78
C GLY A 527 -4.31 30.42 -9.31
N PHE A 528 -4.92 31.51 -9.74
CA PHE A 528 -6.32 31.81 -9.45
C PHE A 528 -7.20 31.26 -10.57
N GLY A 529 -7.99 30.22 -10.27
CA GLY A 529 -8.88 29.58 -11.25
C GLY A 529 -10.29 29.34 -10.75
N VAL A 530 -11.05 28.60 -11.54
CA VAL A 530 -12.49 28.38 -11.38
C VAL A 530 -12.80 26.89 -11.50
N ILE A 531 -13.65 26.39 -10.62
CA ILE A 531 -14.23 25.04 -10.74
C ILE A 531 -15.66 25.18 -11.23
N THR A 532 -15.98 24.49 -12.31
CA THR A 532 -17.35 24.38 -12.83
C THR A 532 -17.76 22.92 -12.88
N GLY A 533 -19.06 22.66 -13.01
CA GLY A 533 -19.53 21.30 -13.11
C GLY A 533 -21.03 21.22 -13.16
N SER A 534 -21.53 20.00 -13.24
CA SER A 534 -22.94 19.69 -13.10
C SER A 534 -23.11 18.44 -12.25
N CYS A 535 -24.09 18.44 -11.34
CA CYS A 535 -24.41 17.25 -10.57
C CYS A 535 -25.18 16.27 -11.46
N LYS A 536 -24.73 15.02 -11.49
CA LYS A 536 -25.29 13.97 -12.35
C LYS A 536 -25.96 12.88 -11.53
N ILE A 537 -27.00 12.28 -12.11
CA ILE A 537 -27.56 11.01 -11.64
C ILE A 537 -27.65 10.05 -12.81
N TYR A 538 -27.28 8.79 -12.60
CA TYR A 538 -27.43 7.76 -13.63
C TYR A 538 -28.90 7.33 -13.73
N ASN A 539 -29.46 7.40 -14.93
CA ASN A 539 -30.82 6.99 -15.24
C ASN A 539 -30.80 5.63 -15.94
N GLU A 540 -31.31 4.61 -15.24
CA GLU A 540 -31.34 3.24 -15.74
C GLU A 540 -32.26 3.05 -16.96
N SER A 541 -33.26 3.91 -17.14
CA SER A 541 -34.20 3.81 -18.27
C SER A 541 -33.59 4.36 -19.56
N SER A 542 -32.82 5.45 -19.48
CA SER A 542 -32.14 6.04 -20.64
C SER A 542 -30.72 5.48 -20.86
N LEU A 543 -30.18 4.75 -19.88
CA LEU A 543 -28.78 4.32 -19.81
C LEU A 543 -27.80 5.51 -19.93
N TRP A 544 -28.25 6.71 -19.54
CA TRP A 544 -27.49 7.95 -19.60
C TRP A 544 -27.53 8.69 -18.25
N THR A 545 -26.88 9.85 -18.17
CA THR A 545 -26.90 10.70 -16.97
C THR A 545 -27.80 11.91 -17.14
N ASP A 546 -28.62 12.17 -16.13
CA ASP A 546 -29.47 13.36 -16.03
C ASP A 546 -28.84 14.37 -15.06
N ASN A 547 -29.19 15.65 -15.23
CA ASN A 547 -28.77 16.71 -14.33
C ASN A 547 -29.65 16.73 -13.07
N VAL A 548 -29.02 17.00 -11.92
CA VAL A 548 -29.71 17.15 -10.64
C VAL A 548 -29.65 18.62 -10.21
N ALA A 549 -30.81 19.27 -10.19
CA ALA A 549 -30.96 20.63 -9.69
C ALA A 549 -30.99 20.69 -8.16
N ASN A 550 -30.65 21.85 -7.59
CA ASN A 550 -30.68 22.14 -6.15
C ASN A 550 -29.83 21.21 -5.26
N ALA A 551 -28.93 20.41 -5.84
CA ALA A 551 -27.94 19.63 -5.12
C ALA A 551 -26.90 20.55 -4.45
N LEU A 552 -26.67 20.31 -3.15
CA LEU A 552 -25.61 20.95 -2.38
C LEU A 552 -24.27 20.32 -2.74
N ILE A 553 -23.33 21.17 -3.13
CA ILE A 553 -21.99 20.80 -3.56
C ILE A 553 -21.00 21.24 -2.50
N ARG A 554 -20.16 20.31 -2.07
CA ARG A 554 -19.03 20.56 -1.18
C ARG A 554 -17.75 20.23 -1.94
N ILE A 555 -16.83 21.19 -1.99
CA ILE A 555 -15.52 21.02 -2.62
C ILE A 555 -14.45 21.17 -1.55
N THR A 556 -13.57 20.18 -1.45
CA THR A 556 -12.39 20.24 -0.59
C THR A 556 -11.13 20.10 -1.40
N SER A 557 -10.10 20.87 -1.05
CA SER A 557 -8.77 20.56 -1.54
C SER A 557 -8.21 19.33 -0.83
N ARG A 558 -7.25 18.64 -1.45
CA ARG A 558 -6.53 17.48 -0.90
C ARG A 558 -5.11 17.49 -1.43
N ASP A 559 -4.16 17.23 -0.55
CA ASP A 559 -2.79 16.93 -0.95
C ASP A 559 -2.69 15.43 -1.30
N PRO A 560 -2.46 15.05 -2.58
CA PRO A 560 -2.38 13.65 -2.97
C PRO A 560 -1.13 12.93 -2.44
N ASN A 561 -0.08 13.64 -2.01
CA ASN A 561 1.13 13.01 -1.46
C ASN A 561 0.89 12.50 -0.04
N THR A 562 0.22 13.31 0.80
CA THR A 562 -0.08 12.95 2.20
C THR A 562 -1.50 12.40 2.38
N ASN A 563 -2.35 12.50 1.36
CA ASN A 563 -3.78 12.23 1.40
C ASN A 563 -4.52 13.05 2.48
N SER A 564 -4.02 14.24 2.80
CA SER A 564 -4.60 15.13 3.82
C SER A 564 -5.61 16.09 3.17
N PRO A 565 -6.83 16.21 3.71
CA PRO A 565 -7.79 17.20 3.23
C PRO A 565 -7.36 18.63 3.57
N GLY A 566 -7.83 19.58 2.77
CA GLY A 566 -7.76 21.01 3.04
C GLY A 566 -8.57 21.38 4.27
N VAL A 567 -8.22 22.52 4.88
CA VAL A 567 -8.87 22.98 6.12
C VAL A 567 -10.25 23.56 5.84
N TYR A 568 -10.40 24.26 4.71
CA TYR A 568 -11.64 24.94 4.35
C TYR A 568 -12.32 24.24 3.17
N SER A 569 -13.65 24.17 3.26
CA SER A 569 -14.51 23.64 2.21
C SER A 569 -15.20 24.79 1.47
N TYR A 570 -15.37 24.64 0.16
CA TYR A 570 -16.21 25.52 -0.62
C TYR A 570 -17.61 24.92 -0.73
N TYR A 571 -18.62 25.70 -0.35
CA TYR A 571 -20.02 25.30 -0.45
C TYR A 571 -20.69 26.08 -1.59
N THR A 572 -21.43 25.37 -2.43
CA THR A 572 -22.28 25.96 -3.47
C THR A 572 -23.48 25.04 -3.72
N GLN A 573 -24.40 25.49 -4.57
CA GLN A 573 -25.58 24.72 -4.94
C GLN A 573 -25.76 24.75 -6.44
N THR A 574 -26.25 23.64 -6.99
CA THR A 574 -26.59 23.58 -8.41
C THR A 574 -27.82 24.43 -8.73
N ASP A 575 -27.81 25.05 -9.92
CA ASP A 575 -28.94 25.78 -10.49
C ASP A 575 -30.05 24.83 -11.00
N GLU A 576 -31.09 25.39 -11.64
CA GLU A 576 -32.21 24.63 -12.22
C GLU A 576 -31.77 23.70 -13.36
N GLU A 577 -30.66 24.01 -14.03
CA GLU A 577 -30.07 23.17 -15.08
C GLU A 577 -29.13 22.11 -14.48
N GLY A 578 -28.89 22.11 -13.17
CA GLY A 578 -28.00 21.21 -12.45
C GLY A 578 -26.52 21.60 -12.51
N GLY A 579 -26.19 22.80 -12.99
CA GLY A 579 -24.84 23.35 -13.09
C GLY A 579 -24.40 24.08 -11.82
N PHE A 580 -23.09 24.12 -11.55
CA PHE A 580 -22.50 24.89 -10.45
C PHE A 580 -21.16 25.52 -10.85
N THR A 581 -20.79 26.60 -10.16
CA THR A 581 -19.51 27.30 -10.32
C THR A 581 -18.97 27.73 -8.96
N VAL A 582 -17.65 27.63 -8.78
CA VAL A 582 -16.91 28.18 -7.64
C VAL A 582 -15.71 28.95 -8.17
N ASN A 583 -15.65 30.24 -7.88
CA ASN A 583 -14.57 31.13 -8.29
C ASN A 583 -13.44 31.15 -7.24
N GLY A 584 -12.23 31.50 -7.69
CA GLY A 584 -11.08 31.71 -6.82
C GLY A 584 -10.63 30.45 -6.10
N VAL A 585 -10.19 29.45 -6.84
CA VAL A 585 -9.46 28.30 -6.27
C VAL A 585 -7.98 28.39 -6.65
N SER A 586 -7.09 27.92 -5.77
CA SER A 586 -5.65 27.88 -6.05
C SER A 586 -5.28 26.74 -6.98
N SER A 587 -4.28 26.93 -7.84
CA SER A 587 -3.71 25.84 -8.65
C SER A 587 -2.81 24.91 -7.87
N SER A 588 -2.53 23.75 -8.49
CA SER A 588 -1.61 22.74 -7.95
C SER A 588 -0.16 23.20 -8.07
N GLN A 589 0.62 23.09 -6.98
CA GLN A 589 2.05 23.43 -6.97
C GLN A 589 2.93 22.18 -7.20
N PRO A 590 4.20 22.33 -7.64
CA PRO A 590 5.11 21.19 -7.83
C PRO A 590 5.40 20.40 -6.54
N ASP A 591 5.64 21.10 -5.43
CA ASP A 591 6.00 20.47 -4.14
C ASP A 591 4.81 20.24 -3.21
N ASN A 592 3.71 20.99 -3.43
CA ASN A 592 2.42 20.84 -2.75
C ASN A 592 1.32 20.68 -3.80
N PRO A 593 1.17 19.47 -4.39
CA PRO A 593 0.11 19.24 -5.33
C PRO A 593 -1.25 19.45 -4.64
N LEU A 594 -2.17 20.10 -5.35
CA LEU A 594 -3.50 20.40 -4.85
C LEU A 594 -4.53 19.78 -5.80
N GLU A 595 -5.26 18.79 -5.31
CA GLU A 595 -6.41 18.20 -5.98
C GLU A 595 -7.70 18.64 -5.32
N PHE A 596 -8.79 18.72 -6.08
CA PHE A 596 -10.10 19.05 -5.55
C PHE A 596 -11.01 17.83 -5.56
N ASP A 597 -11.51 17.46 -4.39
CA ASP A 597 -12.54 16.44 -4.23
C ASP A 597 -13.90 17.13 -4.16
N VAL A 598 -14.82 16.76 -5.06
CA VAL A 598 -16.16 17.34 -5.17
C VAL A 598 -17.20 16.30 -4.76
N GLU A 599 -18.03 16.67 -3.80
CA GLU A 599 -19.12 15.85 -3.28
C GLU A 599 -20.45 16.56 -3.51
N ALA A 600 -21.52 15.79 -3.73
CA ALA A 600 -22.86 16.30 -3.93
C ALA A 600 -23.87 15.54 -3.06
N TYR A 601 -24.84 16.28 -2.53
CA TYR A 601 -25.90 15.78 -1.66
C TYR A 601 -27.22 16.48 -1.96
N THR A 602 -28.34 15.77 -1.83
CA THR A 602 -29.68 16.38 -1.92
C THR A 602 -30.51 16.04 -0.70
N PHE A 603 -31.39 16.97 -0.35
CA PHE A 603 -32.23 16.91 0.84
C PHE A 603 -33.70 17.04 0.42
N ASN A 604 -34.60 16.37 1.14
CA ASN A 604 -36.05 16.61 0.98
C ASN A 604 -36.50 17.86 1.77
N SER A 605 -37.77 18.22 1.64
CA SER A 605 -38.37 19.37 2.35
C SER A 605 -38.36 19.25 3.89
N GLU A 606 -38.12 18.06 4.43
CA GLU A 606 -38.02 17.80 5.86
C GLU A 606 -36.56 17.83 6.36
N GLY A 607 -35.59 18.08 5.48
CA GLY A 607 -34.17 18.11 5.81
C GLY A 607 -33.49 16.74 5.85
N LYS A 608 -34.12 15.68 5.32
CA LYS A 608 -33.53 14.34 5.22
C LYS A 608 -32.66 14.20 3.98
N LEU A 609 -31.47 13.62 4.14
CA LEU A 609 -30.55 13.34 3.05
C LEU A 609 -31.06 12.19 2.18
N VAL A 610 -31.48 12.49 0.95
CA VAL A 610 -32.13 11.53 0.04
C VAL A 610 -31.24 11.06 -1.11
N GLN A 611 -30.19 11.82 -1.43
CA GLN A 611 -29.14 11.42 -2.37
C GLN A 611 -27.77 11.83 -1.86
N ALA A 612 -26.78 10.98 -2.13
CA ALA A 612 -25.39 11.19 -1.75
C ALA A 612 -24.45 10.83 -2.90
N ASN A 613 -23.19 11.25 -2.75
CA ASN A 613 -22.12 10.95 -3.70
C ASN A 613 -21.97 9.44 -3.96
N ASN A 614 -21.98 9.04 -5.23
CA ASN A 614 -21.85 7.66 -5.69
C ASN A 614 -20.38 7.29 -5.91
N LEU A 615 -19.91 6.26 -5.22
CA LEU A 615 -18.58 5.70 -5.35
C LEU A 615 -18.56 4.41 -6.19
N GLY A 616 -19.73 3.90 -6.59
CA GLY A 616 -19.88 2.70 -7.41
C GLY A 616 -19.48 2.89 -8.88
N PRO A 617 -19.60 1.82 -9.71
CA PRO A 617 -19.18 1.81 -11.11
C PRO A 617 -19.87 2.86 -12.00
N PHE A 618 -21.08 3.31 -11.65
CA PHE A 618 -21.81 4.33 -12.41
C PHE A 618 -21.44 5.77 -12.03
N ARG A 619 -20.39 5.99 -11.25
CA ARG A 619 -19.81 7.32 -11.10
C ARG A 619 -19.29 7.80 -12.47
N VAL A 620 -19.58 9.05 -12.82
CA VAL A 620 -19.00 9.68 -14.02
C VAL A 620 -17.48 9.74 -13.84
N PHE A 621 -16.78 8.83 -14.52
CA PHE A 621 -15.31 8.76 -14.51
C PHE A 621 -14.72 10.01 -15.18
N PHE A 622 -13.94 10.78 -14.42
CA PHE A 622 -12.75 11.42 -14.96
C PHE A 622 -11.55 10.87 -14.21
N ASP A 623 -10.83 9.95 -14.86
CA ASP A 623 -9.51 9.43 -14.45
C ASP A 623 -8.39 10.45 -14.73
N GLN A 624 -8.76 11.73 -14.90
CA GLN A 624 -7.84 12.84 -15.06
C GLN A 624 -7.72 13.51 -13.69
N SER A 625 -6.48 13.75 -13.28
CA SER A 625 -6.15 14.44 -12.04
C SER A 625 -7.06 15.68 -11.84
N ASN A 626 -7.74 15.76 -10.68
CA ASN A 626 -8.49 16.94 -10.26
C ASN A 626 -7.57 18.13 -9.87
N LYS A 627 -6.33 18.12 -10.36
CA LYS A 627 -5.40 19.23 -10.24
C LYS A 627 -5.88 20.35 -11.15
N LEU A 628 -5.98 21.53 -10.59
CA LEU A 628 -6.17 22.75 -11.35
C LEU A 628 -4.86 23.09 -12.08
N VAL A 629 -4.66 22.49 -13.27
CA VAL A 629 -3.52 22.74 -14.17
C VAL A 629 -3.84 23.72 -15.31
N THR A 630 -5.12 24.05 -15.45
CA THR A 630 -5.65 25.12 -16.31
C THR A 630 -6.51 26.05 -15.47
N GLN A 631 -6.79 27.26 -15.96
CA GLN A 631 -7.57 28.26 -15.21
C GLN A 631 -8.98 27.79 -14.86
N LYS A 632 -9.53 26.85 -15.63
CA LYS A 632 -10.87 26.32 -15.43
C LYS A 632 -10.85 24.80 -15.50
N ILE A 633 -11.34 24.14 -14.46
CA ILE A 633 -11.59 22.70 -14.47
C ILE A 633 -13.08 22.41 -14.38
N THR A 634 -13.50 21.29 -14.99
CA THR A 634 -14.88 20.82 -14.93
C THR A 634 -14.93 19.50 -14.18
N ILE A 635 -15.68 19.45 -13.08
CA ILE A 635 -15.83 18.24 -12.26
C ILE A 635 -17.33 17.96 -12.07
N ASN A 636 -17.77 16.76 -12.45
CA ASN A 636 -19.18 16.38 -12.40
C ASN A 636 -19.41 15.30 -11.32
N PRO A 637 -19.78 15.66 -10.08
CA PRO A 637 -20.10 14.68 -9.06
C PRO A 637 -21.35 13.90 -9.46
N THR A 638 -21.38 12.61 -9.13
CA THR A 638 -22.52 11.74 -9.41
C THR A 638 -23.21 11.36 -8.11
N VAL A 639 -24.52 11.48 -8.05
CA VAL A 639 -25.32 11.07 -6.90
C VAL A 639 -26.20 9.87 -7.22
N PHE A 640 -26.71 9.22 -6.19
CA PHE A 640 -27.71 8.16 -6.28
C PHE A 640 -28.71 8.30 -5.14
N ASN A 641 -29.94 7.78 -5.33
CA ASN A 641 -30.92 7.74 -4.25
C ASN A 641 -30.42 6.82 -3.12
N CYS A 642 -30.47 7.27 -1.88
CA CYS A 642 -29.94 6.52 -0.75
C CYS A 642 -30.71 6.70 0.56
N GLY A 643 -30.49 5.77 1.49
CA GLY A 643 -30.57 5.98 2.93
C GLY A 643 -29.17 5.90 3.55
N THR A 644 -29.05 6.24 4.83
CA THR A 644 -27.77 6.38 5.53
C THR A 644 -27.67 5.42 6.70
N LEU A 645 -26.56 4.69 6.81
CA LEU A 645 -26.19 3.93 7.99
C LEU A 645 -25.10 4.64 8.78
N GLY A 646 -25.36 4.91 10.06
CA GLY A 646 -24.38 5.49 10.98
C GLY A 646 -23.66 4.41 11.80
N LEU A 647 -22.33 4.45 11.79
CA LEU A 647 -21.44 3.57 12.56
C LEU A 647 -20.51 4.42 13.42
N PHE A 648 -20.37 4.05 14.69
CA PHE A 648 -19.63 4.82 15.70
C PHE A 648 -18.54 3.98 16.40
N ASP A 649 -17.71 4.64 17.20
CA ASP A 649 -16.62 4.03 17.97
C ASP A 649 -15.65 3.21 17.10
N ILE A 650 -15.23 3.81 15.99
CA ILE A 650 -14.29 3.17 15.08
C ILE A 650 -12.87 3.44 15.59
N SER A 651 -12.14 2.37 15.91
CA SER A 651 -10.75 2.46 16.37
C SER A 651 -9.86 1.42 15.70
N HIS A 652 -8.65 1.82 15.31
CA HIS A 652 -7.67 0.89 14.75
C HIS A 652 -7.13 -0.05 15.86
N PRO A 653 -7.17 -1.38 15.69
CA PRO A 653 -6.90 -2.33 16.78
C PRO A 653 -5.44 -2.32 17.29
N TYR A 654 -4.50 -1.79 16.51
CA TYR A 654 -3.07 -1.73 16.87
C TYR A 654 -2.53 -0.30 17.06
N SER A 655 -3.38 0.73 16.92
CA SER A 655 -2.96 2.13 17.06
C SER A 655 -3.75 2.74 18.21
N ARG A 656 -3.05 3.48 19.08
CA ARG A 656 -3.70 4.32 20.08
C ARG A 656 -4.17 5.66 19.51
N TYR A 657 -3.74 6.02 18.30
CA TYR A 657 -4.13 7.26 17.64
C TYR A 657 -5.44 7.04 16.86
N ILE A 658 -6.48 7.77 17.26
CA ILE A 658 -7.84 7.74 16.72
C ILE A 658 -7.97 8.55 15.41
N SER A 659 -7.05 9.49 15.15
CA SER A 659 -7.41 10.73 14.45
C SER A 659 -6.99 10.88 12.98
N SER A 660 -6.63 9.82 12.23
CA SER A 660 -6.25 10.04 10.82
C SER A 660 -6.38 8.88 9.83
N GLN A 661 -6.77 7.67 10.26
CA GLN A 661 -6.81 6.53 9.33
C GLN A 661 -8.19 6.36 8.73
N SER A 662 -8.31 6.75 7.45
CA SER A 662 -9.55 6.57 6.71
C SER A 662 -9.83 5.09 6.41
N LEU A 663 -11.07 4.65 6.63
CA LEU A 663 -11.53 3.33 6.23
C LEU A 663 -11.88 3.32 4.74
N THR A 664 -11.52 2.24 4.07
CA THR A 664 -12.06 1.91 2.75
C THR A 664 -13.16 0.88 2.92
N TYR A 665 -14.31 1.10 2.30
CA TYR A 665 -15.47 0.22 2.44
C TYR A 665 -15.70 -0.63 1.20
N GLN A 666 -16.04 -1.90 1.44
CA GLN A 666 -16.67 -2.79 0.48
C GLN A 666 -18.12 -2.97 0.89
N VAL A 667 -19.02 -2.51 0.02
CA VAL A 667 -20.47 -2.67 0.18
C VAL A 667 -20.93 -3.78 -0.76
N LEU A 668 -21.39 -4.88 -0.19
CA LEU A 668 -21.64 -6.14 -0.90
C LEU A 668 -23.10 -6.55 -0.79
N ASN A 669 -23.63 -7.16 -1.83
CA ASN A 669 -24.88 -7.92 -1.72
C ASN A 669 -24.63 -9.13 -0.78
N PRO A 670 -25.44 -9.34 0.28
CA PRO A 670 -25.23 -10.42 1.23
C PRO A 670 -25.24 -11.81 0.56
N GLU A 671 -26.15 -12.04 -0.39
CA GLU A 671 -26.31 -13.33 -1.05
C GLU A 671 -25.20 -13.59 -2.07
N SER A 672 -25.01 -12.71 -3.05
CA SER A 672 -24.06 -12.95 -4.15
C SER A 672 -22.61 -12.59 -3.82
N ARG A 673 -22.38 -11.75 -2.79
CA ARG A 673 -21.09 -11.13 -2.44
C ARG A 673 -20.49 -10.25 -3.53
N ALA A 674 -21.27 -9.92 -4.56
CA ALA A 674 -20.89 -8.92 -5.54
C ALA A 674 -20.95 -7.51 -4.92
N SER A 675 -20.02 -6.64 -5.31
CA SER A 675 -20.09 -5.22 -4.98
C SER A 675 -21.36 -4.60 -5.55
N LEU A 676 -21.99 -3.71 -4.78
CA LEU A 676 -23.16 -2.98 -5.26
C LEU A 676 -22.77 -1.99 -6.35
N GLN A 677 -23.70 -1.75 -7.27
CA GLN A 677 -23.55 -0.78 -8.35
C GLN A 677 -23.65 0.67 -7.86
N TYR A 678 -24.40 0.88 -6.78
CA TYR A 678 -24.54 2.18 -6.12
C TYR A 678 -24.22 2.02 -4.65
N TYR A 679 -23.30 2.82 -4.17
CA TYR A 679 -22.98 2.98 -2.76
C TYR A 679 -22.13 4.23 -2.59
N GLY A 680 -22.09 4.75 -1.37
CA GLY A 680 -21.18 5.82 -1.00
C GLY A 680 -20.78 5.68 0.46
N TYR A 681 -19.75 6.38 0.89
CA TYR A 681 -19.43 6.49 2.30
C TYR A 681 -18.62 7.75 2.59
N LYS A 682 -18.69 8.21 3.84
CA LYS A 682 -17.84 9.27 4.37
C LYS A 682 -17.47 8.92 5.81
N ASN A 683 -16.22 9.12 6.18
CA ASN A 683 -15.71 8.79 7.51
C ASN A 683 -14.77 9.90 8.00
N LEU A 684 -14.88 10.21 9.28
CA LEU A 684 -13.98 11.13 9.98
C LEU A 684 -13.88 10.67 11.44
N ASP A 685 -12.66 10.61 11.96
CA ASP A 685 -12.36 10.12 13.31
C ASP A 685 -13.02 8.75 13.60
N SER A 686 -13.89 8.70 14.61
CA SER A 686 -14.56 7.49 15.08
C SER A 686 -15.95 7.26 14.47
N VAL A 687 -16.36 8.09 13.50
CA VAL A 687 -17.69 8.05 12.88
C VAL A 687 -17.59 7.71 11.40
N SER A 688 -18.48 6.84 10.92
CA SER A 688 -18.64 6.55 9.51
C SER A 688 -20.10 6.51 9.09
N LEU A 689 -20.37 7.12 7.95
CA LEU A 689 -21.65 7.08 7.27
C LEU A 689 -21.49 6.24 6.00
N VAL A 690 -22.36 5.25 5.85
CA VAL A 690 -22.43 4.42 4.63
C VAL A 690 -23.78 4.67 3.97
N PHE A 691 -23.75 5.15 2.73
CA PHE A 691 -24.92 5.43 1.92
C PHE A 691 -25.28 4.19 1.11
N LEU A 692 -26.51 3.72 1.27
CA LEU A 692 -27.01 2.50 0.62
C LEU A 692 -28.21 2.79 -0.27
N PRO A 693 -28.37 2.07 -1.40
CA PRO A 693 -29.56 2.20 -2.22
C PRO A 693 -30.80 1.72 -1.44
N PRO A 694 -31.95 2.41 -1.58
CA PRO A 694 -33.18 2.06 -0.89
C PRO A 694 -33.60 0.62 -1.18
N HIS A 695 -34.18 -0.02 -0.16
CA HIS A 695 -34.70 -1.39 -0.23
C HIS A 695 -33.68 -2.48 -0.62
N THR A 696 -32.38 -2.17 -0.64
CA THR A 696 -31.32 -3.12 -1.01
C THR A 696 -30.61 -3.61 0.24
N ARG A 697 -30.68 -4.92 0.49
CA ARG A 697 -29.91 -5.56 1.57
C ARG A 697 -28.43 -5.50 1.25
N SER A 698 -27.65 -5.02 2.21
CA SER A 698 -26.24 -4.71 2.01
C SER A 698 -25.39 -5.16 3.21
N SER A 699 -24.26 -5.80 2.93
CA SER A 699 -23.20 -6.12 3.89
C SER A 699 -22.07 -5.10 3.76
N ILE A 700 -21.51 -4.68 4.89
CA ILE A 700 -20.53 -3.60 4.96
C ILE A 700 -19.25 -4.14 5.60
N ILE A 701 -18.15 -4.01 4.87
CA ILE A 701 -16.82 -4.39 5.35
C ILE A 701 -15.91 -3.17 5.22
N GLY A 702 -15.42 -2.65 6.34
CA GLY A 702 -14.49 -1.53 6.39
C GLY A 702 -13.08 -2.00 6.72
N THR A 703 -12.09 -1.60 5.92
CA THR A 703 -10.67 -1.93 6.14
C THR A 703 -9.79 -0.68 6.17
N PHE A 704 -8.81 -0.67 7.08
CA PHE A 704 -7.78 0.35 7.13
C PHE A 704 -6.73 0.15 6.00
N PRO A 705 -5.90 1.16 5.66
CA PRO A 705 -4.96 1.11 4.53
C PRO A 705 -3.94 -0.06 4.55
N ASN A 706 -3.68 -0.65 5.72
CA ASN A 706 -2.82 -1.81 5.92
C ASN A 706 -3.58 -3.16 5.82
N ASN A 707 -4.78 -3.17 5.22
CA ASN A 707 -5.70 -4.31 5.14
C ASN A 707 -6.13 -4.86 6.51
N VAL A 708 -6.04 -4.05 7.57
CA VAL A 708 -6.59 -4.41 8.88
C VAL A 708 -8.10 -4.21 8.87
N LEU A 709 -8.84 -5.23 9.28
CA LEU A 709 -10.29 -5.16 9.39
C LEU A 709 -10.68 -4.17 10.49
N GLY A 710 -11.40 -3.12 10.12
CA GLY A 710 -12.00 -2.18 11.06
C GLY A 710 -13.43 -2.56 11.41
N ILE A 711 -14.28 -2.74 10.39
CA ILE A 711 -15.71 -3.00 10.56
C ILE A 711 -16.12 -4.26 9.80
N TYR A 712 -16.86 -5.14 10.45
CA TYR A 712 -17.54 -6.27 9.83
C TYR A 712 -19.03 -6.26 10.20
N ALA A 713 -19.84 -5.63 9.36
CA ALA A 713 -21.28 -5.47 9.58
C ALA A 713 -22.05 -6.16 8.44
N THR A 714 -22.37 -7.42 8.66
CA THR A 714 -23.10 -8.34 7.77
C THR A 714 -24.48 -8.76 8.32
N ASN A 715 -24.77 -8.51 9.59
CA ASN A 715 -25.98 -9.00 10.27
C ASN A 715 -26.06 -10.53 10.17
N SER A 716 -25.00 -11.21 10.63
CA SER A 716 -24.88 -12.66 10.51
C SER A 716 -25.52 -13.41 11.67
N SER A 717 -25.98 -14.61 11.37
CA SER A 717 -26.43 -15.59 12.36
C SER A 717 -25.71 -16.91 12.13
N ALA A 718 -25.80 -17.83 13.09
CA ALA A 718 -25.21 -19.17 12.97
C ALA A 718 -25.76 -19.94 11.74
N ASP A 719 -27.00 -19.68 11.34
CA ASP A 719 -27.66 -20.34 10.21
C ASP A 719 -27.30 -19.72 8.85
N LEU A 720 -26.94 -18.41 8.83
CA LEU A 720 -26.64 -17.68 7.60
C LEU A 720 -25.30 -16.95 7.71
N LEU A 721 -24.23 -17.68 7.36
CA LEU A 721 -22.84 -17.22 7.31
C LEU A 721 -22.61 -15.91 6.54
N ARG A 722 -23.40 -15.70 5.49
CA ARG A 722 -23.29 -14.54 4.62
C ARG A 722 -23.94 -13.29 5.24
N GLY A 723 -24.80 -13.49 6.24
CA GLY A 723 -25.61 -12.49 6.89
C GLY A 723 -26.82 -12.05 6.10
N TYR A 724 -27.80 -11.48 6.80
CA TYR A 724 -29.02 -10.93 6.20
C TYR A 724 -28.77 -9.56 5.56
N GLY A 725 -27.66 -8.90 5.89
CA GLY A 725 -27.38 -7.52 5.55
C GLY A 725 -28.27 -6.53 6.28
N PHE A 726 -28.03 -5.26 5.99
CA PHE A 726 -28.81 -4.11 6.44
C PHE A 726 -29.55 -3.50 5.26
N GLN A 727 -30.76 -3.03 5.52
CA GLN A 727 -31.61 -2.34 4.57
C GLN A 727 -32.05 -1.03 5.19
N VAL A 728 -32.16 -0.01 4.33
CA VAL A 728 -32.62 1.34 4.64
C VAL A 728 -33.62 1.81 3.59
N GLU A 729 -34.50 2.71 4.01
CA GLU A 729 -35.44 3.44 3.17
C GLU A 729 -34.81 4.73 2.62
N LYS A 730 -35.38 5.29 1.56
CA LYS A 730 -34.87 6.55 0.98
C LYS A 730 -35.01 7.68 2.01
N GLY A 731 -33.92 8.38 2.32
CA GLY A 731 -33.92 9.42 3.34
C GLY A 731 -33.88 8.93 4.78
N GLU A 732 -33.87 7.61 5.04
CA GLU A 732 -33.76 7.07 6.39
C GLU A 732 -32.32 7.17 6.89
N PHE A 733 -32.13 7.76 8.07
CA PHE A 733 -30.90 7.60 8.85
C PHE A 733 -31.10 6.50 9.89
N LYS A 734 -30.31 5.44 9.79
CA LYS A 734 -30.34 4.30 10.70
C LYS A 734 -29.03 4.16 11.44
N ASN A 735 -29.08 4.39 12.74
CA ASN A 735 -27.95 4.23 13.63
C ASN A 735 -27.74 2.74 13.94
N LEU A 736 -26.59 2.18 13.58
CA LEU A 736 -26.23 0.81 13.94
C LEU A 736 -25.57 0.71 15.32
N GLY A 737 -25.07 1.84 15.85
CA GLY A 737 -24.41 1.94 17.13
C GLY A 737 -22.90 1.67 17.07
N ILE A 738 -22.39 1.01 18.10
CA ILE A 738 -20.96 0.78 18.33
C ILE A 738 -20.42 -0.30 17.38
N SER A 739 -19.56 0.11 16.45
CA SER A 739 -18.99 -0.76 15.41
C SER A 739 -18.14 -1.91 15.94
N THR A 740 -17.43 -1.69 17.05
CA THR A 740 -16.66 -2.70 17.78
C THR A 740 -17.53 -3.88 18.21
N PHE A 741 -18.72 -3.61 18.73
CA PHE A 741 -19.66 -4.63 19.20
C PHE A 741 -20.31 -5.39 18.04
N ILE A 742 -20.78 -4.68 17.00
CA ILE A 742 -21.35 -5.28 15.79
C ILE A 742 -20.35 -6.26 15.16
N THR A 743 -19.11 -5.81 14.99
CA THR A 743 -18.03 -6.64 14.43
C THR A 743 -17.81 -7.89 15.26
N SER A 744 -17.77 -7.76 16.59
CA SER A 744 -17.54 -8.90 17.49
C SER A 744 -18.67 -9.94 17.40
N LYS A 745 -19.93 -9.49 17.35
CA LYS A 745 -21.11 -10.36 17.22
C LYS A 745 -21.16 -11.10 15.87
N ASP A 746 -20.87 -10.41 14.79
CA ASP A 746 -20.88 -11.03 13.46
C ASP A 746 -19.72 -12.02 13.28
N LEU A 747 -18.55 -11.72 13.86
CA LEU A 747 -17.41 -12.64 13.88
C LEU A 747 -17.66 -13.84 14.79
N GLN A 748 -18.37 -13.68 15.90
CA GLN A 748 -18.82 -14.78 16.75
C GLN A 748 -19.73 -15.73 15.94
N SER A 749 -20.79 -15.23 15.32
CA SER A 749 -21.72 -16.05 14.52
C SER A 749 -21.01 -16.83 13.41
N LYS A 750 -20.07 -16.18 12.73
CA LYS A 750 -19.23 -16.81 11.70
C LYS A 750 -18.33 -17.91 12.27
N THR A 751 -17.73 -17.66 13.43
CA THR A 751 -16.90 -18.64 14.14
C THR A 751 -17.74 -19.85 14.55
N GLN A 752 -18.94 -19.63 15.10
CA GLN A 752 -19.89 -20.68 15.45
C GLN A 752 -20.24 -21.56 14.24
N THR A 753 -20.40 -20.96 13.06
CA THR A 753 -20.70 -21.77 11.87
C THR A 753 -19.51 -22.62 11.45
N PHE A 754 -18.28 -22.10 11.53
CA PHE A 754 -17.09 -22.92 11.28
C PHE A 754 -16.98 -24.06 12.29
N ILE A 755 -17.20 -23.77 13.58
CA ILE A 755 -17.23 -24.78 14.65
C ILE A 755 -18.23 -25.88 14.30
N SER A 756 -19.48 -25.50 14.00
CA SER A 756 -20.56 -26.43 13.67
C SER A 756 -20.24 -27.25 12.41
N TRP A 757 -19.65 -26.62 11.39
CA TRP A 757 -19.25 -27.28 10.15
C TRP A 757 -18.23 -28.39 10.38
N TYR A 758 -17.11 -28.10 11.05
CA TYR A 758 -16.10 -29.14 11.28
C TYR A 758 -16.55 -30.15 12.36
N THR A 759 -17.38 -29.73 13.33
CA THR A 759 -17.98 -30.62 14.35
C THR A 759 -18.93 -31.64 13.73
N SER A 760 -19.73 -31.25 12.74
CA SER A 760 -20.58 -32.18 11.98
C SER A 760 -19.79 -33.26 11.22
N HIS A 761 -18.48 -33.06 11.05
CA HIS A 761 -17.55 -34.00 10.46
C HIS A 761 -16.65 -34.69 11.52
N ASN A 762 -17.05 -34.66 12.80
CA ASN A 762 -16.35 -35.23 13.95
C ASN A 762 -14.92 -34.68 14.16
N ILE A 763 -14.68 -33.41 13.84
CA ILE A 763 -13.47 -32.70 14.26
C ILE A 763 -13.79 -31.85 15.49
N TYR A 764 -12.93 -31.93 16.50
CA TYR A 764 -13.04 -31.12 17.71
C TYR A 764 -11.68 -30.50 18.03
N ASP A 765 -11.67 -29.19 18.31
CA ASP A 765 -10.51 -28.46 18.78
C ASP A 765 -10.88 -27.75 20.08
N GLN A 766 -10.28 -28.19 21.18
CA GLN A 766 -10.59 -27.70 22.52
C GLN A 766 -10.26 -26.21 22.67
N ARG A 767 -9.13 -25.76 22.11
CA ARG A 767 -8.67 -24.37 22.25
C ARG A 767 -9.62 -23.40 21.55
N VAL A 768 -10.12 -23.77 20.36
CA VAL A 768 -11.13 -22.97 19.65
C VAL A 768 -12.42 -22.90 20.45
N ASN A 769 -12.87 -24.03 21.00
CA ASN A 769 -14.10 -24.08 21.78
C ASN A 769 -13.99 -23.27 23.08
N GLU A 770 -12.88 -23.35 23.81
CA GLU A 770 -12.62 -22.52 25.00
C GLU A 770 -12.66 -21.03 24.65
N THR A 771 -11.90 -20.62 23.63
CA THR A 771 -11.88 -19.21 23.18
C THR A 771 -13.28 -18.74 22.74
N PHE A 772 -14.05 -19.61 22.09
CA PHE A 772 -15.41 -19.31 21.65
C PHE A 772 -16.43 -19.23 22.80
N GLN A 773 -16.29 -20.08 23.82
CA GLN A 773 -17.10 -20.04 25.03
C GLN A 773 -16.83 -18.77 25.84
N GLU A 774 -15.55 -18.42 26.02
CA GLU A 774 -15.14 -17.15 26.64
C GLU A 774 -15.72 -15.94 25.89
N LEU A 775 -15.59 -15.91 24.57
CA LEU A 775 -16.19 -14.87 23.73
C LEU A 775 -17.72 -14.79 23.90
N SER A 776 -18.38 -15.94 24.02
CA SER A 776 -19.85 -15.99 24.15
C SER A 776 -20.32 -15.47 25.50
N LEU A 777 -19.64 -15.85 26.58
CA LEU A 777 -19.85 -15.29 27.91
C LEU A 777 -19.62 -13.78 27.90
N GLN A 778 -18.54 -13.33 27.25
CA GLN A 778 -18.19 -11.92 27.16
C GLN A 778 -19.28 -11.09 26.45
N ILE A 779 -19.82 -11.61 25.35
CA ILE A 779 -20.92 -10.95 24.62
C ILE A 779 -22.21 -10.94 25.44
N GLU A 780 -22.49 -11.98 26.23
CA GLU A 780 -23.63 -12.01 27.16
C GLU A 780 -23.49 -10.94 28.26
N ILE A 781 -22.30 -10.81 28.85
CA ILE A 781 -21.98 -9.74 29.82
C ILE A 781 -22.22 -8.37 29.20
N ILE A 782 -21.71 -8.12 27.99
CA ILE A 782 -21.91 -6.85 27.28
C ILE A 782 -23.41 -6.57 27.06
N ASN A 783 -24.18 -7.56 26.63
CA ASN A 783 -25.63 -7.38 26.45
C ASN A 783 -26.34 -7.07 27.77
N SER A 784 -25.96 -7.73 28.87
CA SER A 784 -26.50 -7.45 30.20
C SER A 784 -26.17 -6.03 30.65
N LEU A 785 -24.92 -5.57 30.47
CA LEU A 785 -24.50 -4.21 30.81
C LEU A 785 -25.29 -3.17 29.99
N LEU A 786 -25.45 -3.39 28.68
CA LEU A 786 -26.25 -2.50 27.83
C LEU A 786 -27.73 -2.47 28.23
N GLN A 787 -28.30 -3.59 28.66
CA GLN A 787 -29.69 -3.66 29.16
C GLN A 787 -29.87 -2.90 30.49
N ASN A 788 -28.84 -2.90 31.34
CA ASN A 788 -28.81 -2.14 32.59
C ASN A 788 -28.40 -0.67 32.40
N TYR A 789 -28.05 -0.29 31.16
CA TYR A 789 -27.54 1.03 30.80
C TYR A 789 -26.16 1.35 31.40
N ASP A 790 -25.32 0.34 31.64
CA ASP A 790 -23.94 0.48 32.13
C ASP A 790 -22.97 0.58 30.93
N TYR A 791 -23.02 1.70 30.22
CA TYR A 791 -22.31 1.90 28.95
C TYR A 791 -20.79 1.98 29.10
N SER A 792 -20.30 2.58 30.19
CA SER A 792 -18.86 2.76 30.39
C SER A 792 -18.12 1.44 30.56
N GLU A 793 -18.69 0.52 31.33
CA GLU A 793 -18.20 -0.84 31.51
C GLU A 793 -18.39 -1.67 30.23
N ALA A 794 -19.57 -1.55 29.58
CA ALA A 794 -19.84 -2.24 28.33
C ALA A 794 -18.78 -1.93 27.25
N LEU A 795 -18.35 -0.68 27.12
CA LEU A 795 -17.33 -0.29 26.13
C LEU A 795 -15.95 -0.91 26.40
N GLN A 796 -15.58 -1.09 27.68
CA GLN A 796 -14.34 -1.77 28.06
C GLN A 796 -14.41 -3.24 27.65
N GLU A 797 -15.52 -3.90 27.97
CA GLU A 797 -15.76 -5.30 27.64
C GLU A 797 -15.86 -5.55 26.12
N MET A 798 -16.44 -4.62 25.36
CA MET A 798 -16.48 -4.67 23.90
C MET A 798 -15.08 -4.72 23.26
N ASN A 799 -14.12 -3.98 23.82
CA ASN A 799 -12.75 -3.99 23.31
C ASN A 799 -12.06 -5.34 23.57
N GLN A 800 -12.35 -5.99 24.70
CA GLN A 800 -11.87 -7.35 24.98
C GLN A 800 -12.52 -8.38 24.04
N ALA A 801 -13.85 -8.31 23.90
CA ALA A 801 -14.61 -9.17 22.98
C ALA A 801 -14.12 -9.08 21.54
N ARG A 802 -13.73 -7.88 21.08
CA ARG A 802 -13.15 -7.69 19.74
C ARG A 802 -11.90 -8.54 19.54
N LEU A 803 -10.93 -8.48 20.45
CA LEU A 803 -9.68 -9.26 20.35
C LEU A 803 -9.94 -10.77 20.41
N MET A 804 -10.85 -11.20 21.29
CA MET A 804 -11.28 -12.60 21.39
C MET A 804 -11.94 -13.08 20.10
N SER A 805 -12.83 -12.28 19.50
CA SER A 805 -13.54 -12.63 18.26
C SER A 805 -12.60 -12.83 17.06
N PHE A 806 -11.60 -11.96 16.90
CA PHE A 806 -10.55 -12.12 15.88
C PHE A 806 -9.72 -13.38 16.12
N THR A 807 -9.38 -13.65 17.38
CA THR A 807 -8.58 -14.81 17.77
C THR A 807 -9.34 -16.11 17.52
N ALA A 808 -10.60 -16.19 17.96
CA ALA A 808 -11.47 -17.35 17.76
C ALA A 808 -11.68 -17.64 16.26
N LEU A 809 -12.00 -16.62 15.46
CA LEU A 809 -12.18 -16.77 14.01
C LEU A 809 -10.90 -17.26 13.32
N ARG A 810 -9.75 -16.68 13.69
CA ARG A 810 -8.45 -17.07 13.10
C ARG A 810 -8.14 -18.53 13.42
N GLN A 811 -8.32 -18.96 14.67
CA GLN A 811 -8.07 -20.34 15.06
C GLN A 811 -9.04 -21.30 14.38
N ALA A 812 -10.34 -21.00 14.34
CA ALA A 812 -11.35 -21.82 13.65
C ALA A 812 -11.04 -21.96 12.14
N ARG A 813 -10.64 -20.86 11.49
CA ARG A 813 -10.24 -20.88 10.07
C ARG A 813 -8.99 -21.72 9.84
N ASN A 814 -8.02 -21.67 10.75
CA ASN A 814 -6.79 -22.44 10.65
C ASN A 814 -7.06 -23.95 10.59
N ILE A 815 -8.07 -24.46 11.30
CA ILE A 815 -8.47 -25.87 11.25
C ILE A 815 -8.88 -26.26 9.81
N ILE A 816 -9.71 -25.44 9.17
CA ILE A 816 -10.18 -25.68 7.79
C ILE A 816 -9.01 -25.60 6.81
N THR A 817 -8.13 -24.59 6.95
CA THR A 817 -6.99 -24.41 6.05
C THR A 817 -5.95 -25.51 6.23
N ASP A 818 -5.64 -25.92 7.46
CA ASP A 818 -4.68 -27.00 7.74
C ASP A 818 -5.21 -28.34 7.26
N GLY A 819 -6.51 -28.60 7.42
CA GLY A 819 -7.19 -29.76 6.85
C GLY A 819 -7.14 -29.78 5.31
N SER A 820 -7.37 -28.63 4.67
CA SER A 820 -7.32 -28.50 3.21
C SER A 820 -5.91 -28.64 2.64
N ASN A 821 -4.92 -28.00 3.28
CA ASN A 821 -3.50 -28.11 2.89
C ASN A 821 -2.99 -29.54 3.06
N THR A 822 -3.42 -30.23 4.11
CA THR A 822 -3.09 -31.64 4.32
C THR A 822 -3.68 -32.54 3.24
N ALA A 823 -4.95 -32.33 2.86
CA ALA A 823 -5.58 -33.08 1.77
C ALA A 823 -4.85 -32.87 0.43
N LEU A 824 -4.49 -31.63 0.09
CA LEU A 824 -3.71 -31.30 -1.11
C LEU A 824 -2.35 -32.02 -1.12
N LEU A 825 -1.64 -32.00 0.01
CA LEU A 825 -0.34 -32.63 0.14
C LEU A 825 -0.42 -34.16 -0.01
N PHE A 826 -1.40 -34.81 0.63
CA PHE A 826 -1.58 -36.26 0.49
C PHE A 826 -2.00 -36.64 -0.93
N ALA A 827 -2.87 -35.86 -1.56
CA ALA A 827 -3.26 -36.08 -2.96
C ALA A 827 -2.06 -35.98 -3.92
N PHE A 828 -1.08 -35.13 -3.61
CA PHE A 828 0.20 -35.08 -4.33
C PHE A 828 1.07 -36.32 -4.06
N PHE A 829 1.29 -36.70 -2.80
CA PHE A 829 2.13 -37.87 -2.46
C PHE A 829 1.51 -39.22 -2.88
N LEU A 830 0.19 -39.29 -3.07
CA LEU A 830 -0.48 -40.44 -3.65
C LEU A 830 0.00 -40.75 -5.07
N ILE A 831 0.52 -39.77 -5.82
CA ILE A 831 1.06 -39.98 -7.18
C ILE A 831 2.30 -40.89 -7.14
N PRO A 832 3.42 -40.53 -6.51
CA PRO A 832 4.57 -41.42 -6.42
C PRO A 832 4.26 -42.71 -5.64
N PHE A 833 3.38 -42.66 -4.63
CA PHE A 833 2.93 -43.86 -3.93
C PHE A 833 2.23 -44.87 -4.86
N SER A 834 1.27 -44.42 -5.68
CA SER A 834 0.53 -45.30 -6.58
C SER A 834 1.39 -45.88 -7.71
N LEU A 835 2.29 -45.07 -8.28
CA LEU A 835 3.25 -45.48 -9.31
C LEU A 835 4.21 -46.57 -8.84
N THR A 836 4.52 -46.57 -7.54
CA THR A 836 5.53 -47.47 -6.96
C THR A 836 4.90 -48.69 -6.34
N LEU A 837 3.75 -48.53 -5.69
CA LEU A 837 2.94 -49.64 -5.19
C LEU A 837 2.44 -50.53 -6.33
N SER A 838 2.06 -49.98 -7.49
CA SER A 838 1.63 -50.77 -8.66
C SER A 838 2.73 -51.73 -9.14
N ASN A 839 3.96 -51.22 -9.27
CA ASN A 839 5.12 -52.00 -9.65
C ASN A 839 5.64 -52.89 -8.53
N PHE A 840 5.30 -52.65 -7.26
CA PHE A 840 5.65 -53.53 -6.14
C PHE A 840 4.68 -54.71 -6.00
N LEU A 841 3.38 -54.50 -6.27
CA LEU A 841 2.35 -55.54 -6.15
C LEU A 841 2.20 -56.39 -7.42
N PHE A 842 2.35 -55.81 -8.60
CA PHE A 842 2.07 -56.48 -9.88
C PHE A 842 3.31 -56.54 -10.78
N ASP A 843 3.51 -57.64 -11.51
CA ASP A 843 4.56 -57.78 -12.54
C ASP A 843 3.97 -57.40 -13.91
N LEU A 844 4.08 -56.12 -14.28
CA LEU A 844 3.49 -55.57 -15.50
C LEU A 844 4.57 -55.37 -16.58
N ASN A 845 4.55 -56.23 -17.60
CA ASN A 845 5.51 -56.20 -18.71
C ASN A 845 5.28 -55.06 -19.72
N SER A 846 4.13 -54.38 -19.65
CA SER A 846 3.76 -53.28 -20.54
C SER A 846 3.66 -51.97 -19.76
N GLU A 847 4.35 -50.92 -20.22
CA GLU A 847 4.34 -49.58 -19.61
C GLU A 847 2.93 -48.97 -19.59
N LYS A 848 2.12 -49.24 -20.62
CA LYS A 848 0.70 -48.83 -20.68
C LYS A 848 -0.11 -49.49 -19.56
N ARG A 849 0.08 -50.79 -19.32
CA ARG A 849 -0.61 -51.51 -18.24
C ARG A 849 -0.17 -51.02 -16.87
N TRP A 850 1.11 -50.72 -16.71
CA TRP A 850 1.64 -50.14 -15.47
C TRP A 850 1.01 -48.78 -15.14
N LEU A 851 0.91 -47.88 -16.11
CA LEU A 851 0.27 -46.58 -15.92
C LEU A 851 -1.22 -46.75 -15.54
N ILE A 852 -1.95 -47.63 -16.24
CA ILE A 852 -3.37 -47.89 -15.94
C ILE A 852 -3.56 -48.43 -14.52
N VAL A 853 -2.76 -49.42 -14.11
CA VAL A 853 -2.85 -49.98 -12.75
C VAL A 853 -2.45 -48.96 -11.70
N SER A 854 -1.47 -48.10 -11.97
CA SER A 854 -1.09 -47.00 -11.08
C SER A 854 -2.23 -46.00 -10.90
N CYS A 855 -2.94 -45.64 -11.98
CA CYS A 855 -4.13 -44.80 -11.89
C CYS A 855 -5.24 -45.45 -11.04
N ILE A 856 -5.48 -46.75 -11.21
CA ILE A 856 -6.47 -47.47 -10.38
C ILE A 856 -6.07 -47.43 -8.90
N ILE A 857 -4.81 -47.72 -8.58
CA ILE A 857 -4.30 -47.66 -7.20
C ILE A 857 -4.40 -46.24 -6.64
N TYR A 858 -4.12 -45.21 -7.43
CA TYR A 858 -4.28 -43.81 -7.01
C TYR A 858 -5.73 -43.54 -6.58
N PHE A 859 -6.71 -43.89 -7.40
CA PHE A 859 -8.13 -43.66 -7.07
C PHE A 859 -8.60 -44.47 -5.86
N VAL A 860 -8.16 -45.72 -5.73
CA VAL A 860 -8.47 -46.56 -4.56
C VAL A 860 -7.85 -45.97 -3.28
N ALA A 861 -6.58 -45.60 -3.33
CA ALA A 861 -5.88 -45.01 -2.19
C ALA A 861 -6.45 -43.63 -1.84
N PHE A 862 -6.81 -42.81 -2.84
CA PHE A 862 -7.52 -41.55 -2.62
C PHE A 862 -8.88 -41.78 -1.93
N GLY A 863 -9.67 -42.76 -2.38
CA GLY A 863 -10.93 -43.13 -1.72
C GLY A 863 -10.73 -43.60 -0.27
N PHE A 864 -9.66 -44.35 0.00
CA PHE A 864 -9.29 -44.76 1.35
C PHE A 864 -8.93 -43.56 2.25
N PHE A 865 -8.09 -42.63 1.77
CA PHE A 865 -7.75 -41.41 2.49
C PHE A 865 -8.96 -40.49 2.68
N TYR A 866 -9.91 -40.45 1.74
CA TYR A 866 -11.17 -39.73 1.88
C TYR A 866 -12.02 -40.24 3.06
N LEU A 867 -12.02 -41.56 3.29
CA LEU A 867 -12.73 -42.16 4.42
C LEU A 867 -12.04 -41.87 5.75
N ILE A 868 -10.71 -41.94 5.79
CA ILE A 868 -9.90 -41.89 7.02
C ILE A 868 -9.51 -40.48 7.46
N HIS A 869 -9.28 -39.56 6.52
CA HIS A 869 -8.77 -38.24 6.85
C HIS A 869 -9.86 -37.16 6.73
N PRO A 870 -10.25 -36.48 7.82
CA PRO A 870 -11.40 -35.59 7.80
C PRO A 870 -11.14 -34.25 7.08
N GLY A 871 -9.88 -33.87 6.86
CA GLY A 871 -9.55 -32.78 5.94
C GLY A 871 -10.03 -33.03 4.51
N PHE A 872 -10.19 -34.29 4.10
CA PHE A 872 -10.81 -34.66 2.82
C PHE A 872 -12.34 -34.61 2.85
N LYS A 873 -12.98 -34.24 3.96
CA LYS A 873 -14.42 -33.97 4.02
C LYS A 873 -14.73 -32.49 4.21
N ILE A 874 -13.85 -31.77 4.91
CA ILE A 874 -14.03 -30.35 5.27
C ILE A 874 -13.48 -29.40 4.20
N ALA A 875 -12.54 -29.85 3.37
CA ALA A 875 -12.00 -29.05 2.27
C ALA A 875 -13.13 -28.70 1.28
N PRO A 876 -13.50 -27.40 1.12
CA PRO A 876 -14.71 -27.01 0.39
C PRO A 876 -14.73 -27.34 -1.10
N GLN A 877 -13.58 -27.72 -1.68
CA GLN A 877 -13.34 -27.83 -3.12
C GLN A 877 -12.67 -29.15 -3.52
N LEU A 878 -12.89 -30.24 -2.79
CA LEU A 878 -12.24 -31.54 -3.07
C LEU A 878 -12.41 -32.03 -4.51
N GLY A 879 -13.58 -31.77 -5.12
CA GLY A 879 -13.81 -32.06 -6.53
C GLY A 879 -12.84 -31.31 -7.46
N LEU A 880 -12.60 -30.02 -7.21
CA LEU A 880 -11.64 -29.22 -7.97
C LEU A 880 -10.20 -29.66 -7.71
N THR A 881 -9.86 -30.01 -6.47
CA THR A 881 -8.56 -30.58 -6.12
C THR A 881 -8.30 -31.87 -6.90
N LEU A 882 -9.28 -32.77 -6.93
CA LEU A 882 -9.22 -34.04 -7.67
C LEU A 882 -9.09 -33.81 -9.18
N ILE A 883 -9.88 -32.88 -9.75
CA ILE A 883 -9.74 -32.45 -11.16
C ILE A 883 -8.34 -31.89 -11.42
N GLY A 884 -7.82 -31.05 -10.52
CA GLY A 884 -6.48 -30.49 -10.61
C GLY A 884 -5.40 -31.57 -10.66
N PHE A 885 -5.45 -32.57 -9.79
CA PHE A 885 -4.50 -33.69 -9.81
C PHE A 885 -4.67 -34.60 -11.02
N ILE A 886 -5.89 -34.87 -11.48
CA ILE A 886 -6.13 -35.59 -12.73
C ILE A 886 -5.50 -34.84 -13.91
N ASN A 887 -5.64 -33.51 -13.95
CA ASN A 887 -5.02 -32.67 -14.98
C ASN A 887 -3.49 -32.73 -14.89
N VAL A 888 -2.91 -32.65 -13.69
CA VAL A 888 -1.46 -32.79 -13.51
C VAL A 888 -0.96 -34.16 -13.97
N ILE A 889 -1.62 -35.25 -13.58
CA ILE A 889 -1.27 -36.61 -14.01
C ILE A 889 -1.37 -36.73 -15.54
N SER A 890 -2.43 -36.18 -16.13
CA SER A 890 -2.64 -36.19 -17.58
C SER A 890 -1.55 -35.41 -18.33
N VAL A 891 -1.18 -34.23 -17.83
CA VAL A 891 -0.08 -33.42 -18.38
C VAL A 891 1.25 -34.15 -18.25
N LEU A 892 1.53 -34.82 -17.13
CA LEU A 892 2.75 -35.60 -16.95
C LEU A 892 2.82 -36.78 -17.92
N ILE A 893 1.70 -37.46 -18.20
CA ILE A 893 1.63 -38.54 -19.20
C ILE A 893 1.90 -37.98 -20.60
N ILE A 894 1.25 -36.87 -20.98
CA ILE A 894 1.46 -36.24 -22.29
C ILE A 894 2.91 -35.79 -22.43
N PHE A 895 3.47 -35.14 -21.41
CA PHE A 895 4.86 -34.70 -21.42
C PHE A 895 5.83 -35.89 -21.53
N TYR A 896 5.56 -36.99 -20.82
CA TYR A 896 6.34 -38.22 -20.94
C TYR A 896 6.28 -38.79 -22.37
N MET A 897 5.10 -38.85 -22.97
CA MET A 897 4.93 -39.33 -24.36
C MET A 897 5.67 -38.42 -25.34
N LEU A 898 5.46 -37.11 -25.26
CA LEU A 898 6.15 -36.12 -26.10
C LEU A 898 7.66 -36.19 -25.93
N PHE A 899 8.16 -36.29 -24.70
CA PHE A 899 9.59 -36.39 -24.42
C PHE A 899 10.18 -37.69 -24.97
N HIS A 900 9.48 -38.82 -24.79
CA HIS A 900 9.91 -40.10 -25.34
C HIS A 900 9.97 -40.07 -26.87
N GLU A 901 8.97 -39.51 -27.52
CA GLU A 901 8.90 -39.39 -28.98
C GLU A 901 9.94 -38.40 -29.52
N SER A 902 10.10 -37.25 -28.85
CA SER A 902 11.11 -36.24 -29.20
C SER A 902 12.53 -36.78 -29.06
N THR A 903 12.82 -37.52 -27.98
CA THR A 903 14.14 -38.17 -27.82
C THR A 903 14.36 -39.26 -28.87
N GLY A 904 13.34 -40.05 -29.20
CA GLY A 904 13.40 -41.02 -30.31
C GLY A 904 13.69 -40.34 -31.65
N PHE A 905 13.01 -39.23 -31.94
CA PHE A 905 13.21 -38.44 -33.16
C PHE A 905 14.59 -37.79 -33.23
N LEU A 906 15.07 -37.21 -32.13
CA LEU A 906 16.43 -36.65 -32.04
C LEU A 906 17.50 -37.71 -32.26
N VAL A 907 17.32 -38.92 -31.72
CA VAL A 907 18.23 -40.05 -31.98
C VAL A 907 18.20 -40.44 -33.46
N GLN A 908 17.03 -40.44 -34.10
CA GLN A 908 16.88 -40.74 -35.52
C GLN A 908 17.56 -39.70 -36.43
N ILE A 909 17.39 -38.40 -36.14
CA ILE A 909 18.12 -37.33 -36.85
C ILE A 909 19.62 -37.53 -36.69
N ARG A 910 20.10 -37.74 -35.47
CA ARG A 910 21.54 -37.91 -35.19
C ARG A 910 22.13 -39.10 -35.94
N LYS A 911 21.37 -40.20 -36.03
CA LYS A 911 21.74 -41.42 -36.76
C LYS A 911 21.86 -41.16 -38.27
N ASN A 912 21.03 -40.26 -38.81
CA ASN A 912 21.02 -39.93 -40.23
C ASN A 912 22.08 -38.89 -40.64
N THR A 913 22.45 -37.94 -39.77
CA THR A 913 23.45 -36.89 -40.10
C THR A 913 24.88 -37.24 -39.73
N LEU A 914 25.11 -38.01 -38.66
CA LEU A 914 26.45 -38.29 -38.11
C LEU A 914 26.83 -39.78 -38.17
N GLY A 915 26.02 -40.61 -38.83
CA GLY A 915 26.17 -42.05 -38.91
C GLY A 915 25.76 -42.81 -37.64
N ALA A 916 25.52 -44.12 -37.77
CA ALA A 916 25.07 -44.97 -36.66
C ALA A 916 26.09 -45.14 -35.53
N HIS A 917 27.36 -44.80 -35.78
CA HIS A 917 28.49 -45.05 -34.89
C HIS A 917 28.62 -44.03 -33.74
N PHE A 918 27.79 -42.98 -33.70
CA PHE A 918 27.82 -41.95 -32.64
C PHE A 918 26.74 -42.09 -31.55
N ILE A 919 26.01 -43.21 -31.50
CA ILE A 919 24.93 -43.42 -30.52
C ILE A 919 25.53 -43.66 -29.12
N LYS A 920 25.70 -42.60 -28.33
CA LYS A 920 25.94 -42.71 -26.88
C LYS A 920 24.61 -42.79 -26.14
N SER A 921 24.49 -43.73 -25.20
CA SER A 921 23.25 -43.94 -24.42
C SER A 921 22.82 -42.66 -23.69
N ASN A 922 21.57 -42.26 -23.92
CA ASN A 922 20.97 -41.02 -23.42
C ASN A 922 21.00 -40.98 -21.87
N GLN A 923 21.65 -39.97 -21.27
CA GLN A 923 21.83 -39.87 -19.80
C GLN A 923 20.51 -39.72 -19.03
N THR A 924 19.45 -39.21 -19.68
CA THR A 924 18.10 -39.10 -19.11
C THR A 924 17.40 -40.44 -18.91
N SER A 925 17.82 -41.50 -19.63
CA SER A 925 17.33 -42.87 -19.43
C SER A 925 17.72 -43.43 -18.05
N VAL A 926 18.82 -42.93 -17.48
CA VAL A 926 19.43 -43.49 -16.27
C VAL A 926 18.56 -43.29 -15.03
N VAL A 927 17.90 -42.14 -14.87
CA VAL A 927 17.04 -41.87 -13.70
C VAL A 927 15.77 -42.74 -13.73
N LEU A 928 15.13 -42.89 -14.89
CA LEU A 928 13.95 -43.75 -15.06
C LEU A 928 14.28 -45.23 -14.90
N ILE A 929 15.41 -45.66 -15.50
CA ILE A 929 15.95 -47.01 -15.28
C ILE A 929 16.28 -47.19 -13.79
N ALA A 930 16.80 -46.16 -13.12
CA ALA A 930 17.16 -46.23 -11.71
C ALA A 930 15.93 -46.42 -10.80
N ILE A 931 14.83 -45.69 -11.07
CA ILE A 931 13.57 -45.85 -10.33
C ILE A 931 13.00 -47.26 -10.57
N LYS A 932 12.92 -47.72 -11.83
CA LYS A 932 12.39 -49.05 -12.17
C LYS A 932 13.23 -50.18 -11.56
N THR A 933 14.55 -50.06 -11.62
CA THR A 933 15.49 -51.02 -11.04
C THR A 933 15.45 -50.98 -9.51
N GLY A 934 15.31 -49.81 -8.89
CA GLY A 934 15.10 -49.67 -7.45
C GLY A 934 13.85 -50.42 -6.98
N ILE A 935 12.73 -50.32 -7.70
CA ILE A 935 11.50 -51.06 -7.38
C ILE A 935 11.70 -52.59 -7.57
N GLN A 936 12.41 -53.01 -8.61
CA GLN A 936 12.74 -54.43 -8.82
C GLN A 936 13.63 -54.99 -7.70
N ARG A 937 14.54 -54.18 -7.14
CA ARG A 937 15.37 -54.57 -6.00
C ARG A 937 14.54 -54.72 -4.73
N MET A 938 13.57 -53.83 -4.50
CA MET A 938 12.61 -53.97 -3.39
C MET A 938 11.85 -55.31 -3.47
N LYS A 939 11.46 -55.72 -4.69
CA LYS A 939 10.81 -57.02 -4.93
C LYS A 939 11.73 -58.22 -4.73
N LYS A 940 13.01 -58.10 -5.10
CA LYS A 940 14.02 -59.16 -4.96
C LYS A 940 14.37 -59.40 -3.49
N HIS A 941 14.49 -58.33 -2.70
CA HIS A 941 14.93 -58.37 -1.30
C HIS A 941 13.76 -58.15 -0.32
N LYS A 942 12.66 -58.90 -0.49
CA LYS A 942 11.39 -58.71 0.24
C LYS A 942 11.52 -58.58 1.77
N PRO A 943 12.29 -59.43 2.50
CA PRO A 943 12.35 -59.36 3.97
C PRO A 943 12.92 -58.01 4.45
N ARG A 944 13.92 -57.50 3.73
CA ARG A 944 14.58 -56.23 4.01
C ARG A 944 13.66 -55.04 3.73
N THR A 945 13.00 -55.06 2.59
CA THR A 945 12.03 -54.03 2.20
C THR A 945 10.90 -53.95 3.21
N ILE A 946 10.38 -55.09 3.68
CA ILE A 946 9.34 -55.13 4.72
C ILE A 946 9.86 -54.52 6.03
N LEU A 947 11.08 -54.86 6.47
CA LEU A 947 11.65 -54.31 7.71
C LEU A 947 11.84 -52.79 7.63
N ASN A 948 12.38 -52.29 6.51
CA ASN A 948 12.58 -50.86 6.28
C ASN A 948 11.24 -50.10 6.20
N LEU A 949 10.25 -50.64 5.50
CA LEU A 949 8.91 -50.05 5.44
C LEU A 949 8.23 -50.01 6.81
N SER A 950 8.32 -51.08 7.59
CA SER A 950 7.78 -51.15 8.95
C SER A 950 8.43 -50.14 9.88
N ALA A 951 9.75 -49.95 9.80
CA ALA A 951 10.47 -48.96 10.62
C ALA A 951 9.99 -47.53 10.32
N VAL A 952 9.88 -47.15 9.05
CA VAL A 952 9.36 -45.83 8.64
C VAL A 952 7.88 -45.67 8.99
N ALA A 953 7.08 -46.73 8.83
CA ALA A 953 5.67 -46.72 9.20
C ALA A 953 5.47 -46.53 10.71
N LEU A 954 6.19 -47.26 11.55
CA LEU A 954 6.13 -47.11 13.01
C LEU A 954 6.59 -45.73 13.47
N LEU A 955 7.60 -45.16 12.81
CA LEU A 955 8.04 -43.80 13.07
C LEU A 955 6.93 -42.79 12.77
N SER A 956 6.39 -42.84 11.56
CA SER A 956 5.34 -41.91 11.14
C SER A 956 4.08 -42.08 11.97
N PHE A 957 3.76 -43.31 12.36
CA PHE A 957 2.69 -43.64 13.30
C PHE A 957 2.91 -42.94 14.65
N SER A 958 4.07 -43.14 15.26
CA SER A 958 4.44 -42.56 16.55
C SER A 958 4.39 -41.03 16.54
N LEU A 959 4.95 -40.39 15.49
CA LEU A 959 4.92 -38.94 15.35
C LEU A 959 3.49 -38.40 15.15
N THR A 960 2.63 -39.14 14.46
CA THR A 960 1.21 -38.76 14.28
C THR A 960 0.46 -38.81 15.62
N LEU A 961 0.70 -39.84 16.43
CA LEU A 961 0.12 -39.93 17.77
C LEU A 961 0.64 -38.80 18.68
N LEU A 962 1.95 -38.60 18.73
CA LEU A 962 2.58 -37.59 19.60
C LEU A 962 2.13 -36.16 19.26
N THR A 963 2.03 -35.84 17.97
CA THR A 963 1.58 -34.51 17.54
C THR A 963 0.10 -34.26 17.80
N SER A 964 -0.72 -35.32 17.85
CA SER A 964 -2.12 -35.26 18.29
C SER A 964 -2.25 -35.00 19.79
N THR A 965 -1.37 -35.55 20.61
CA THR A 965 -1.36 -35.25 22.06
C THR A 965 -0.79 -33.85 22.36
N SER A 966 0.20 -33.41 21.58
CA SER A 966 0.86 -32.11 21.79
C SER A 966 -0.06 -30.90 21.64
N SER A 967 -1.12 -30.99 20.83
CA SER A 967 -2.11 -29.91 20.66
C SER A 967 -2.95 -29.66 21.90
N GLN A 968 -3.09 -30.64 22.81
CA GLN A 968 -3.81 -30.47 24.09
C GLN A 968 -2.95 -29.87 25.20
N THR A 969 -1.65 -30.15 25.22
CA THR A 969 -0.82 -30.00 26.43
C THR A 969 0.28 -28.93 26.30
N GLY A 970 0.39 -28.27 25.14
CA GLY A 970 1.37 -27.19 24.93
C GLY A 970 2.82 -27.70 24.82
N PHE A 971 3.02 -28.92 24.34
CA PHE A 971 4.35 -29.55 24.21
C PHE A 971 5.31 -28.75 23.31
N ASN A 972 6.58 -28.63 23.73
CA ASN A 972 7.62 -27.88 23.04
C ASN A 972 8.29 -28.69 21.90
N PHE A 973 8.71 -28.00 20.83
CA PHE A 973 9.43 -28.60 19.67
C PHE A 973 10.69 -29.38 20.06
N LEU A 974 11.32 -29.05 21.19
CA LEU A 974 12.51 -29.74 21.72
C LEU A 974 12.24 -31.21 22.09
N GLU A 975 11.02 -31.55 22.49
CA GLU A 975 10.66 -32.91 22.92
C GLU A 975 10.39 -33.84 21.72
N LEU A 976 10.10 -33.28 20.55
CA LEU A 976 10.05 -33.98 19.25
C LEU A 976 11.45 -34.28 18.69
N ALA A 977 12.49 -33.60 19.15
CA ALA A 977 13.84 -33.75 18.60
C ALA A 977 14.44 -35.13 18.90
N LEU A 978 14.18 -35.70 20.08
CA LEU A 978 14.77 -36.97 20.49
C LEU A 978 14.21 -38.18 19.69
N PRO A 979 12.89 -38.38 19.54
CA PRO A 979 12.35 -39.44 18.69
C PRO A 979 12.81 -39.34 17.22
N VAL A 980 12.84 -38.11 16.68
CA VAL A 980 13.30 -37.85 15.31
C VAL A 980 14.80 -38.16 15.17
N ALA A 981 15.63 -37.81 16.15
CA ALA A 981 17.06 -38.15 16.13
C ALA A 981 17.30 -39.67 16.17
N ILE A 982 16.57 -40.39 17.04
CA ILE A 982 16.62 -41.86 17.11
C ILE A 982 16.21 -42.47 15.76
N ALA A 983 15.19 -41.92 15.12
CA ALA A 983 14.74 -42.34 13.80
C ALA A 983 15.82 -42.19 12.74
N ILE A 984 16.44 -41.00 12.66
CA ILE A 984 17.51 -40.70 11.71
C ILE A 984 18.66 -41.70 11.89
N LEU A 985 19.04 -41.99 13.13
CA LEU A 985 20.11 -42.95 13.44
C LEU A 985 19.73 -44.39 13.04
N LEU A 986 18.52 -44.85 13.38
CA LEU A 986 18.02 -46.18 13.00
C LEU A 986 17.98 -46.34 11.48
N MET A 987 17.47 -45.33 10.79
CA MET A 987 17.35 -45.30 9.33
C MET A 987 18.70 -45.20 8.64
N SER A 988 19.63 -44.42 9.19
CA SER A 988 21.01 -44.37 8.71
C SER A 988 21.66 -45.75 8.83
N ASN A 989 21.49 -46.42 9.97
CA ASN A 989 22.04 -47.76 10.21
C ASN A 989 21.49 -48.80 9.22
N THR A 990 20.17 -48.79 8.98
CA THR A 990 19.56 -49.69 7.98
C THR A 990 20.01 -49.36 6.56
N SER A 991 20.19 -48.07 6.24
CA SER A 991 20.68 -47.63 4.92
C SER A 991 22.15 -47.96 4.69
N ILE A 992 22.96 -48.01 5.75
CA ILE A 992 24.37 -48.43 5.70
C ILE A 992 24.47 -49.94 5.44
N SER A 993 23.83 -50.77 6.28
CA SER A 993 23.76 -52.23 6.07
C SER A 993 23.21 -52.55 4.67
N THR A 994 22.14 -51.84 4.31
CA THR A 994 21.79 -51.40 2.94
C THR A 994 22.74 -51.74 1.79
N VAL A 995 23.72 -50.86 1.72
CA VAL A 995 24.75 -50.73 0.71
C VAL A 995 25.83 -51.79 0.89
N TYR A 996 26.21 -52.10 2.13
CA TYR A 996 27.25 -53.10 2.41
C TYR A 996 26.87 -54.49 1.92
N ASP A 997 25.62 -54.91 2.10
CA ASP A 997 25.13 -56.21 1.60
C ASP A 997 25.02 -56.24 0.06
N SER A 998 24.88 -55.06 -0.54
CA SER A 998 24.73 -54.88 -1.98
C SER A 998 26.07 -54.78 -2.73
N LYS A 999 27.22 -54.97 -2.07
CA LYS A 999 28.57 -54.87 -2.68
C LYS A 999 28.76 -55.73 -3.94
N LYS A 1000 28.22 -56.96 -3.95
CA LYS A 1000 28.27 -57.84 -5.13
C LYS A 1000 27.47 -57.28 -6.30
N GLU A 1001 26.29 -56.72 -6.05
CA GLU A 1001 25.45 -56.09 -7.08
C GLU A 1001 26.09 -54.80 -7.62
N ILE A 1002 26.65 -53.98 -6.72
CA ILE A 1002 27.40 -52.77 -7.09
C ILE A 1002 28.57 -53.15 -8.00
N SER A 1003 29.34 -54.19 -7.66
CA SER A 1003 30.44 -54.69 -8.49
C SER A 1003 29.97 -55.18 -9.87
N ILE A 1004 28.80 -55.81 -9.97
CA ILE A 1004 28.20 -56.22 -11.26
C ILE A 1004 27.85 -54.99 -12.10
N PHE A 1005 27.18 -53.98 -11.54
CA PHE A 1005 26.82 -52.76 -12.27
C PHE A 1005 28.05 -51.95 -12.70
N THR A 1006 29.07 -51.85 -11.83
CA THR A 1006 30.35 -51.22 -12.18
C THR A 1006 31.06 -52.00 -13.29
N SER A 1007 30.99 -53.34 -13.29
CA SER A 1007 31.56 -54.19 -14.35
C SER A 1007 30.82 -54.06 -15.69
N LEU A 1008 29.53 -53.72 -15.66
CA LEU A 1008 28.70 -53.40 -16.83
C LEU A 1008 28.87 -51.95 -17.31
N GLY A 1009 29.77 -51.16 -16.68
CA GLY A 1009 30.08 -49.79 -17.09
C GLY A 1009 29.15 -48.71 -16.54
N VAL A 1010 28.32 -49.00 -15.54
CA VAL A 1010 27.41 -48.02 -14.92
C VAL A 1010 28.22 -47.06 -14.02
N SER A 1011 27.99 -45.75 -14.14
CA SER A 1011 28.73 -44.75 -13.35
C SER A 1011 28.36 -44.81 -11.84
N PRO A 1012 29.30 -44.49 -10.93
CA PRO A 1012 29.02 -44.42 -9.49
C PRO A 1012 27.85 -43.50 -9.12
N SER A 1013 27.69 -42.38 -9.82
CA SER A 1013 26.56 -41.45 -9.65
C SER A 1013 25.21 -42.08 -10.05
N SER A 1014 25.20 -42.94 -11.06
CA SER A 1014 24.02 -43.69 -11.49
C SER A 1014 23.66 -44.78 -10.48
N ILE A 1015 24.67 -45.44 -9.90
CA ILE A 1015 24.47 -46.41 -8.81
C ILE A 1015 23.94 -45.72 -7.56
N LEU A 1016 24.46 -44.53 -7.22
CA LEU A 1016 23.91 -43.69 -6.14
C LEU A 1016 22.44 -43.33 -6.39
N GLY A 1017 22.09 -42.98 -7.63
CA GLY A 1017 20.72 -42.71 -8.04
C GLY A 1017 19.76 -43.90 -7.83
N LEU A 1018 20.22 -45.15 -8.04
CA LEU A 1018 19.44 -46.37 -7.77
C LEU A 1018 19.02 -46.47 -6.31
N PHE A 1019 19.98 -46.31 -5.39
CA PHE A 1019 19.71 -46.42 -3.97
C PHE A 1019 18.89 -45.23 -3.46
N ILE A 1020 19.21 -43.99 -3.86
CA ILE A 1020 18.41 -42.81 -3.47
C ILE A 1020 16.94 -42.99 -3.89
N ALA A 1021 16.71 -43.48 -5.11
CA ALA A 1021 15.36 -43.80 -5.56
C ALA A 1021 14.70 -44.84 -4.64
N GLU A 1022 15.36 -45.97 -4.39
CA GLU A 1022 14.86 -47.02 -3.49
C GLU A 1022 14.49 -46.46 -2.10
N PHE A 1023 15.34 -45.66 -1.45
CA PHE A 1023 15.08 -45.12 -0.11
C PHE A 1023 13.98 -44.06 -0.09
N LEU A 1024 13.91 -43.18 -1.09
CA LEU A 1024 12.81 -42.23 -1.23
C LEU A 1024 11.45 -42.95 -1.34
N LEU A 1025 11.41 -44.09 -2.03
CA LEU A 1025 10.20 -44.91 -2.11
C LEU A 1025 9.81 -45.53 -0.77
N HIS A 1026 10.77 -46.01 0.02
CA HIS A 1026 10.50 -46.49 1.37
C HIS A 1026 9.97 -45.37 2.28
N ALA A 1027 10.53 -44.15 2.17
CA ALA A 1027 10.08 -42.99 2.94
C ALA A 1027 8.62 -42.61 2.60
N ILE A 1028 8.27 -42.55 1.31
CA ILE A 1028 6.92 -42.21 0.85
C ILE A 1028 5.91 -43.29 1.27
N ILE A 1029 6.17 -44.57 0.97
CA ILE A 1029 5.24 -45.65 1.29
C ILE A 1029 5.10 -45.82 2.81
N GLY A 1030 6.22 -45.87 3.54
CA GLY A 1030 6.22 -46.03 4.98
C GLY A 1030 5.50 -44.90 5.70
N SER A 1031 5.75 -43.64 5.34
CA SER A 1031 5.07 -42.49 5.98
C SER A 1031 3.57 -42.50 5.75
N MET A 1032 3.11 -42.82 4.54
CA MET A 1032 1.67 -42.88 4.24
C MET A 1032 0.96 -44.01 4.98
N VAL A 1033 1.58 -45.19 5.08
CA VAL A 1033 1.04 -46.32 5.84
C VAL A 1033 1.04 -46.02 7.34
N GLY A 1034 2.14 -45.47 7.87
CA GLY A 1034 2.26 -45.12 9.28
C GLY A 1034 1.27 -44.07 9.74
N TYR A 1035 1.12 -43.00 8.95
CA TYR A 1035 0.11 -41.97 9.19
C TYR A 1035 -1.31 -42.54 9.18
N SER A 1036 -1.63 -43.35 8.17
CA SER A 1036 -2.95 -44.00 8.07
C SER A 1036 -3.21 -44.88 9.28
N GLY A 1037 -2.22 -45.67 9.71
CA GLY A 1037 -2.30 -46.47 10.93
C GLY A 1037 -2.54 -45.61 12.17
N GLY A 1038 -1.86 -44.47 12.29
CA GLY A 1038 -1.97 -43.55 13.43
C GLY A 1038 -3.39 -43.01 13.56
N ILE A 1039 -3.97 -42.54 12.46
CA ILE A 1039 -5.35 -42.06 12.44
C ILE A 1039 -6.35 -43.18 12.71
N ILE A 1040 -6.17 -44.35 12.10
CA ILE A 1040 -7.07 -45.49 12.32
C ILE A 1040 -7.08 -45.88 13.79
N VAL A 1041 -5.92 -45.95 14.44
CA VAL A 1041 -5.83 -46.26 15.87
C VAL A 1041 -6.49 -45.18 16.71
N ILE A 1042 -6.23 -43.90 16.45
CA ILE A 1042 -6.90 -42.81 17.17
C ILE A 1042 -8.42 -42.89 17.02
N ARG A 1043 -8.92 -43.11 15.80
CA ARG A 1043 -10.36 -43.26 15.53
C ARG A 1043 -10.96 -44.48 16.21
N PHE A 1044 -10.24 -45.59 16.19
CA PHE A 1044 -10.66 -46.82 16.85
C PHE A 1044 -10.76 -46.61 18.36
N LEU A 1045 -9.73 -46.02 18.97
CA LEU A 1045 -9.69 -45.71 20.41
C LEU A 1045 -10.79 -44.71 20.80
N SER A 1046 -11.09 -43.74 19.94
CA SER A 1046 -12.22 -42.81 20.12
C SER A 1046 -13.58 -43.52 19.97
N SER A 1047 -13.73 -44.50 19.08
CA SER A 1047 -15.01 -45.22 18.88
C SER A 1047 -15.40 -46.16 20.01
N ILE A 1048 -14.47 -46.46 20.92
CA ILE A 1048 -14.67 -47.34 22.08
C ILE A 1048 -14.60 -46.55 23.41
N ASP A 1049 -14.73 -45.22 23.35
CA ASP A 1049 -14.74 -44.29 24.49
C ASP A 1049 -13.54 -44.39 25.45
N LEU A 1050 -12.42 -44.98 25.01
CA LEU A 1050 -11.18 -45.05 25.79
C LEU A 1050 -10.43 -43.72 25.82
N ILE A 1051 -10.77 -42.81 24.92
CA ILE A 1051 -10.24 -41.46 24.81
C ILE A 1051 -11.44 -40.51 24.86
N SER A 1052 -11.36 -39.45 25.68
CA SER A 1052 -12.46 -38.50 25.85
C SER A 1052 -12.87 -37.84 24.53
N GLU A 1053 -14.15 -37.48 24.40
CA GLU A 1053 -14.66 -36.68 23.25
C GLU A 1053 -13.92 -35.35 23.08
N SER A 1054 -13.23 -34.87 24.12
CA SER A 1054 -12.37 -33.68 24.11
C SER A 1054 -10.96 -33.89 23.53
N PHE A 1055 -10.60 -35.11 23.11
CA PHE A 1055 -9.30 -35.37 22.50
C PHE A 1055 -9.19 -34.81 21.09
N SER A 1056 -8.48 -33.69 20.97
CA SER A 1056 -8.18 -33.05 19.68
C SER A 1056 -7.26 -33.94 18.86
N VAL A 1057 -7.75 -34.49 17.76
CA VAL A 1057 -6.89 -35.21 16.83
C VAL A 1057 -6.21 -34.19 15.92
N ASN A 1058 -4.87 -34.16 15.94
CA ASN A 1058 -4.13 -33.25 15.08
C ASN A 1058 -4.03 -33.82 13.67
N TYR A 1059 -4.89 -33.33 12.78
CA TYR A 1059 -4.91 -33.72 11.37
C TYR A 1059 -3.87 -32.96 10.52
N SER A 1060 -2.97 -32.18 11.12
CA SER A 1060 -1.96 -31.41 10.39
C SER A 1060 -0.89 -32.29 9.75
N SER A 1061 -0.65 -32.10 8.45
CA SER A 1061 0.40 -32.77 7.68
C SER A 1061 1.83 -32.42 8.11
N ARG A 1062 2.02 -31.46 9.01
CA ARG A 1062 3.35 -31.02 9.46
C ARG A 1062 4.17 -32.18 10.03
N ALA A 1063 3.54 -33.07 10.80
CA ALA A 1063 4.21 -34.25 11.34
C ALA A 1063 4.71 -35.20 10.23
N VAL A 1064 3.92 -35.36 9.18
CA VAL A 1064 4.22 -36.24 8.04
C VAL A 1064 5.31 -35.64 7.16
N ILE A 1065 5.28 -34.33 6.91
CA ILE A 1065 6.36 -33.60 6.21
C ILE A 1065 7.66 -33.74 6.98
N ILE A 1066 7.64 -33.49 8.29
CA ILE A 1066 8.79 -33.65 9.18
C ILE A 1066 9.32 -35.09 9.08
N THR A 1067 8.44 -36.08 9.20
CA THR A 1067 8.81 -37.50 9.05
C THR A 1067 9.44 -37.78 7.70
N LEU A 1068 8.86 -37.32 6.59
CA LEU A 1068 9.33 -37.56 5.23
C LEU A 1068 10.70 -36.90 4.97
N ILE A 1069 10.88 -35.66 5.44
CA ILE A 1069 12.14 -34.92 5.31
C ILE A 1069 13.24 -35.58 6.15
N PHE A 1070 12.97 -35.87 7.42
CA PHE A 1070 13.99 -36.45 8.30
C PHE A 1070 14.30 -37.91 7.97
N SER A 1071 13.31 -38.69 7.51
CA SER A 1071 13.56 -40.02 6.95
C SER A 1071 14.41 -39.95 5.69
N GLY A 1072 14.08 -39.07 4.76
CA GLY A 1072 14.87 -38.82 3.56
C GLY A 1072 16.31 -38.40 3.89
N LEU A 1073 16.49 -37.46 4.82
CA LEU A 1073 17.80 -37.00 5.28
C LEU A 1073 18.59 -38.11 5.99
N GLY A 1074 17.98 -38.87 6.89
CA GLY A 1074 18.65 -39.98 7.57
C GLY A 1074 19.10 -41.08 6.60
N MET A 1075 18.26 -41.40 5.61
CA MET A 1075 18.64 -42.32 4.54
C MET A 1075 19.78 -41.76 3.69
N LEU A 1076 19.77 -40.46 3.34
CA LEU A 1076 20.85 -39.82 2.59
C LEU A 1076 22.17 -39.79 3.37
N VAL A 1077 22.15 -39.47 4.67
CA VAL A 1077 23.34 -39.47 5.54
C VAL A 1077 23.95 -40.88 5.62
N GLY A 1078 23.11 -41.91 5.75
CA GLY A 1078 23.56 -43.32 5.73
C GLY A 1078 24.12 -43.80 4.39
N LEU A 1079 23.85 -43.10 3.28
CA LEU A 1079 24.28 -43.48 1.93
C LEU A 1079 25.64 -42.92 1.52
N VAL A 1080 25.99 -41.73 2.01
CA VAL A 1080 27.16 -40.98 1.52
C VAL A 1080 28.49 -41.70 1.81
N LEU A 1081 28.67 -42.23 3.02
CA LEU A 1081 29.93 -42.87 3.42
C LEU A 1081 30.16 -44.24 2.75
N PRO A 1082 29.20 -45.19 2.76
CA PRO A 1082 29.43 -46.54 2.23
C PRO A 1082 29.51 -46.60 0.70
N LEU A 1083 28.82 -45.70 -0.01
CA LEU A 1083 28.85 -45.64 -1.48
C LEU A 1083 30.15 -45.01 -2.00
N ARG A 1084 30.71 -44.02 -1.28
CA ARG A 1084 32.04 -43.49 -1.60
C ARG A 1084 33.09 -44.59 -1.50
N GLU A 1085 33.09 -45.37 -0.42
CA GLU A 1085 34.01 -46.51 -0.26
C GLU A 1085 33.73 -47.66 -1.23
N SER A 1086 32.47 -48.04 -1.44
CA SER A 1086 32.12 -49.20 -2.28
C SER A 1086 32.31 -48.93 -3.78
N SER A 1087 32.18 -47.68 -4.24
CA SER A 1087 32.52 -47.32 -5.63
C SER A 1087 34.03 -47.28 -5.88
N LEU A 1088 34.82 -46.86 -4.89
CA LEU A 1088 36.30 -46.85 -4.98
C LEU A 1088 36.87 -48.28 -4.99
N ASN A 1089 36.28 -49.20 -4.21
CA ASN A 1089 36.77 -50.57 -4.10
C ASN A 1089 36.29 -51.53 -5.21
N SER A 1090 35.37 -51.11 -6.08
CA SER A 1090 34.79 -51.95 -7.14
C SER A 1090 35.37 -51.71 -8.54
N LEU A 1091 36.47 -50.95 -8.65
CA LEU A 1091 37.21 -50.70 -9.89
C LEU A 1091 38.62 -51.33 -9.84
N PRO A 1092 38.84 -52.56 -10.36
CA PRO A 1092 40.16 -53.21 -10.35
C PRO A 1092 41.18 -52.62 -11.34
N SER A 1093 40.98 -51.43 -11.89
CA SER A 1093 41.81 -50.91 -12.99
C SER A 1093 42.13 -49.41 -12.96
N GLN A 1094 41.83 -48.69 -11.87
CA GLN A 1094 42.18 -47.26 -11.78
C GLN A 1094 43.66 -46.97 -11.45
N LYS A 1095 44.56 -47.96 -11.60
CA LYS A 1095 45.97 -47.72 -11.93
C LYS A 1095 46.28 -48.22 -13.33
N ARG A 1096 45.74 -47.53 -14.34
CA ARG A 1096 46.35 -47.28 -15.66
C ARG A 1096 45.31 -46.60 -16.55
N SER A 1097 45.05 -45.31 -16.31
CA SER A 1097 44.94 -44.42 -17.46
C SER A 1097 46.19 -44.67 -18.28
N TRP A 1098 46.04 -45.16 -19.51
CA TRP A 1098 47.18 -45.35 -20.40
C TRP A 1098 47.90 -44.01 -20.53
N GLU A 1099 49.11 -43.95 -20.01
CA GLU A 1099 50.02 -42.83 -20.16
C GLU A 1099 50.97 -43.14 -21.31
N ILE A 1100 51.28 -42.12 -22.11
CA ILE A 1100 52.27 -42.23 -23.17
C ILE A 1100 53.62 -42.49 -22.48
N SER A 1101 54.13 -43.71 -22.61
CA SER A 1101 55.34 -44.17 -21.93
C SER A 1101 56.63 -43.76 -22.64
N THR A 1102 56.53 -43.20 -23.85
CA THR A 1102 57.66 -42.68 -24.62
C THR A 1102 57.83 -41.19 -24.34
N LEU A 1103 59.07 -40.72 -24.26
CA LEU A 1103 59.38 -39.29 -24.19
C LEU A 1103 59.59 -38.73 -25.62
N PRO A 1104 59.34 -37.44 -25.86
CA PRO A 1104 59.71 -36.79 -27.11
C PRO A 1104 61.21 -36.96 -27.41
N GLU A 1105 61.55 -37.24 -28.67
CA GLU A 1105 62.92 -37.50 -29.14
C GLU A 1105 63.61 -36.18 -29.56
N GLY A 1106 64.95 -36.16 -29.53
CA GLY A 1106 65.77 -35.03 -29.99
C GLY A 1106 65.62 -33.76 -29.13
N ASP A 1107 65.41 -32.61 -29.79
CA ASP A 1107 65.13 -31.31 -29.15
C ASP A 1107 63.70 -31.20 -28.55
N GLY A 1108 62.96 -32.31 -28.58
CA GLY A 1108 61.60 -32.44 -28.08
C GLY A 1108 60.52 -32.18 -29.13
N SER A 1109 60.89 -31.85 -30.38
CA SER A 1109 59.96 -31.54 -31.48
C SER A 1109 59.40 -32.76 -32.21
N GLN A 1110 59.89 -33.98 -31.93
CA GLN A 1110 59.38 -35.22 -32.49
C GLN A 1110 58.91 -36.18 -31.40
N TRP A 1111 57.85 -36.94 -31.63
CA TRP A 1111 57.34 -37.91 -30.66
C TRP A 1111 56.79 -39.16 -31.36
N ASN A 1112 57.49 -40.28 -31.16
CA ASN A 1112 57.06 -41.60 -31.62
C ASN A 1112 56.30 -42.31 -30.50
N ILE A 1113 55.05 -42.67 -30.77
CA ILE A 1113 54.15 -43.26 -29.79
C ILE A 1113 53.65 -44.60 -30.32
N SER A 1114 54.16 -45.69 -29.76
CA SER A 1114 53.64 -47.03 -30.05
C SER A 1114 52.28 -47.20 -29.38
N LEU A 1115 51.27 -47.53 -30.19
CA LEU A 1115 49.94 -47.83 -29.69
C LEU A 1115 49.89 -49.28 -29.19
N PRO A 1116 49.18 -49.57 -28.08
CA PRO A 1116 48.97 -50.93 -27.59
C PRO A 1116 47.86 -51.63 -28.42
N PHE A 1117 47.92 -51.48 -29.74
CA PHE A 1117 46.95 -52.00 -30.69
C PHE A 1117 47.68 -52.86 -31.72
N VAL A 1118 47.13 -54.04 -32.01
CA VAL A 1118 47.69 -54.98 -32.98
C VAL A 1118 46.60 -55.45 -33.93
N ALA A 1119 46.95 -55.65 -35.19
CA ALA A 1119 46.08 -56.25 -36.20
C ALA A 1119 46.62 -57.61 -36.63
N SER A 1120 45.72 -58.55 -36.91
CA SER A 1120 46.05 -59.96 -37.14
C SER A 1120 46.32 -60.29 -38.61
N SER A 1121 45.87 -59.43 -39.52
CA SER A 1121 45.98 -59.62 -40.97
C SER A 1121 46.25 -58.28 -41.66
N GLU A 1122 46.77 -58.35 -42.87
CA GLU A 1122 47.04 -57.18 -43.69
C GLU A 1122 45.75 -56.44 -44.11
N ASP A 1123 44.68 -57.17 -44.45
CA ASP A 1123 43.36 -56.59 -44.77
C ASP A 1123 42.76 -55.81 -43.57
N GLU A 1124 43.05 -56.25 -42.34
CA GLU A 1124 42.62 -55.55 -41.12
C GLU A 1124 43.40 -54.24 -40.92
N VAL A 1125 44.69 -54.21 -41.29
CA VAL A 1125 45.48 -52.97 -41.28
C VAL A 1125 44.93 -51.96 -42.27
N GLU A 1126 44.60 -52.40 -43.49
CA GLU A 1126 43.99 -51.55 -44.51
C GLU A 1126 42.66 -50.97 -44.05
N GLY A 1127 41.79 -51.80 -43.47
CA GLY A 1127 40.51 -51.37 -42.91
C GLY A 1127 40.68 -50.34 -41.78
N ILE A 1128 41.63 -50.54 -40.88
CA ILE A 1128 41.92 -49.59 -39.78
C ILE A 1128 42.40 -48.25 -40.34
N LEU A 1129 43.30 -48.26 -41.32
CA LEU A 1129 43.83 -47.02 -41.90
C LEU A 1129 42.76 -46.26 -42.69
N ALA A 1130 41.87 -46.93 -43.44
CA ALA A 1130 40.72 -46.28 -44.08
C ALA A 1130 39.71 -45.72 -43.06
N PHE A 1131 39.45 -46.46 -41.97
CA PHE A 1131 38.57 -45.99 -40.91
C PHE A 1131 39.11 -44.74 -40.22
N LEU A 1132 40.42 -44.68 -39.98
CA LEU A 1132 41.07 -43.48 -39.45
C LEU A 1132 41.07 -42.34 -40.46
N ASN A 1133 41.23 -42.62 -41.75
CA ASN A 1133 41.16 -41.63 -42.82
C ASN A 1133 39.77 -40.97 -42.89
N GLU A 1134 38.70 -41.76 -42.88
CA GLU A 1134 37.32 -41.26 -42.87
C GLU A 1134 37.04 -40.36 -41.65
N PHE A 1135 37.51 -40.79 -40.48
CA PHE A 1135 37.40 -39.99 -39.26
C PHE A 1135 38.14 -38.64 -39.36
N LEU A 1136 39.35 -38.63 -39.94
CA LEU A 1136 40.15 -37.40 -40.08
C LEU A 1136 39.56 -36.43 -41.10
N LEU A 1137 38.93 -36.92 -42.18
CA LEU A 1137 38.26 -36.09 -43.20
C LEU A 1137 37.06 -35.29 -42.66
N ILE A 1138 36.42 -35.74 -41.58
CA ILE A 1138 35.36 -34.95 -40.91
C ILE A 1138 35.89 -33.59 -40.42
N PHE A 1139 37.20 -33.50 -40.13
CA PHE A 1139 37.86 -32.32 -39.60
C PHE A 1139 38.65 -31.54 -40.68
N GLU A 1140 38.29 -31.69 -41.95
CA GLU A 1140 38.95 -31.03 -43.08
C GLU A 1140 38.65 -29.52 -43.20
N SER A 1141 37.54 -29.04 -42.61
CA SER A 1141 37.22 -27.61 -42.59
C SER A 1141 37.38 -26.99 -41.20
N GLU A 1142 37.98 -25.80 -41.14
CA GLU A 1142 38.20 -25.03 -39.91
C GLU A 1142 36.88 -24.67 -39.19
N ASN A 1143 35.76 -24.63 -39.93
CA ASN A 1143 34.42 -24.26 -39.44
C ASN A 1143 33.72 -25.32 -38.58
N VAL A 1144 34.27 -26.54 -38.43
CA VAL A 1144 33.60 -27.63 -37.68
C VAL A 1144 33.73 -27.46 -36.15
N GLY A 1145 34.56 -26.52 -35.66
CA GLY A 1145 34.71 -26.26 -34.22
C GLY A 1145 35.24 -27.47 -33.44
N GLY A 1146 36.03 -28.32 -34.09
CA GLY A 1146 36.54 -29.58 -33.57
C GLY A 1146 37.82 -29.44 -32.72
N PRO A 1147 38.24 -30.51 -32.01
CA PRO A 1147 39.45 -30.51 -31.18
C PRO A 1147 40.76 -30.40 -31.97
N PHE A 1148 40.72 -30.63 -33.28
CA PHE A 1148 41.80 -30.42 -34.24
C PHE A 1148 41.19 -30.22 -35.64
N PHE A 1149 41.97 -29.69 -36.58
CA PHE A 1149 41.64 -29.68 -38.00
C PHE A 1149 42.78 -30.30 -38.82
N VAL A 1150 42.47 -30.80 -40.02
CA VAL A 1150 43.40 -31.55 -40.88
C VAL A 1150 43.48 -30.84 -42.25
N SER A 1151 44.69 -30.65 -42.79
CA SER A 1151 44.85 -30.13 -44.17
C SER A 1151 45.14 -31.28 -45.15
N SER A 1152 44.32 -31.46 -46.19
CA SER A 1152 44.49 -32.52 -47.21
C SER A 1152 45.69 -32.27 -48.16
N PRO A 1153 46.30 -33.30 -48.79
CA PRO A 1153 45.88 -34.72 -48.92
C PRO A 1153 46.62 -35.72 -48.02
N ILE A 1154 45.95 -36.84 -47.73
CA ILE A 1154 46.47 -37.96 -46.94
C ILE A 1154 47.21 -38.93 -47.87
N ILE A 1155 48.52 -39.08 -47.69
CA ILE A 1155 49.38 -39.87 -48.60
C ILE A 1155 49.59 -41.26 -48.01
N PHE A 1156 49.19 -42.29 -48.75
CA PHE A 1156 49.56 -43.69 -48.49
C PHE A 1156 50.82 -44.03 -49.27
N LYS A 1157 51.97 -44.13 -48.59
CA LYS A 1157 53.19 -44.67 -49.21
C LYS A 1157 53.23 -46.18 -49.02
N ASN A 1158 53.24 -46.92 -50.13
CA ASN A 1158 53.46 -48.36 -50.13
C ASN A 1158 54.94 -48.61 -50.45
N GLN A 1159 55.74 -49.03 -49.46
CA GLN A 1159 57.08 -49.57 -49.71
C GLN A 1159 56.99 -51.10 -49.84
N PRO A 1160 57.69 -51.73 -50.80
CA PRO A 1160 57.57 -53.17 -51.01
C PRO A 1160 58.02 -53.96 -49.78
N GLY A 1161 57.03 -54.49 -49.06
CA GLY A 1161 57.18 -55.60 -48.12
C GLY A 1161 57.54 -55.26 -46.68
N ILE A 1162 56.70 -54.48 -45.96
CA ILE A 1162 56.31 -54.71 -44.53
C ILE A 1162 55.74 -53.44 -43.82
N GLU A 1163 55.71 -52.23 -44.42
CA GLU A 1163 55.17 -51.02 -43.76
C GLU A 1163 54.07 -50.28 -44.54
N LYS A 1164 52.98 -49.88 -43.86
CA LYS A 1164 51.87 -49.07 -44.41
C LYS A 1164 51.71 -47.78 -43.61
N HIS A 1165 51.62 -46.64 -44.28
CA HIS A 1165 51.63 -45.30 -43.68
C HIS A 1165 50.38 -44.51 -44.04
N LEU A 1166 49.85 -43.75 -43.07
CA LEU A 1166 48.83 -42.72 -43.23
C LEU A 1166 49.40 -41.41 -42.69
N THR A 1167 49.86 -40.55 -43.60
CA THR A 1167 50.50 -39.28 -43.26
C THR A 1167 49.59 -38.09 -43.53
N THR A 1168 49.49 -37.16 -42.59
CA THR A 1168 48.72 -35.91 -42.75
C THR A 1168 49.27 -34.76 -41.89
N THR A 1169 48.86 -33.52 -42.17
CA THR A 1169 49.18 -32.35 -41.35
C THR A 1169 47.96 -31.97 -40.52
N VAL A 1170 48.15 -31.87 -39.21
CA VAL A 1170 47.11 -31.60 -38.23
C VAL A 1170 47.42 -30.32 -37.48
N TYR A 1171 46.39 -29.52 -37.30
CA TYR A 1171 46.41 -28.29 -36.53
C TYR A 1171 45.60 -28.52 -35.27
N LEU A 1172 46.19 -28.21 -34.11
CA LEU A 1172 45.59 -28.53 -32.82
C LEU A 1172 44.84 -27.32 -32.25
N ALA A 1173 43.63 -27.53 -31.74
CA ALA A 1173 42.86 -26.48 -31.09
C ALA A 1173 43.41 -26.17 -29.68
N PRO A 1174 43.43 -24.90 -29.23
CA PRO A 1174 42.90 -23.71 -29.89
C PRO A 1174 43.79 -23.23 -31.05
N PHE A 1175 43.17 -22.99 -32.22
CA PHE A 1175 43.88 -22.75 -33.48
C PHE A 1175 44.67 -21.43 -33.50
N ASP A 1176 44.28 -20.46 -32.68
CA ASP A 1176 44.99 -19.19 -32.48
C ASP A 1176 46.44 -19.37 -31.95
N MET A 1177 46.77 -20.54 -31.38
CA MET A 1177 48.13 -20.85 -30.93
C MET A 1177 49.07 -21.29 -32.06
N GLY A 1178 48.57 -21.43 -33.29
CA GLY A 1178 49.37 -21.76 -34.48
C GLY A 1178 50.13 -23.08 -34.37
N ILE A 1179 49.59 -24.07 -33.65
CA ILE A 1179 50.27 -25.33 -33.39
C ILE A 1179 49.98 -26.32 -34.51
N ILE A 1180 50.98 -26.52 -35.37
CA ILE A 1180 50.92 -27.38 -36.55
C ILE A 1180 51.86 -28.57 -36.35
N GLN A 1181 51.37 -29.78 -36.66
CA GLN A 1181 52.16 -31.00 -36.61
C GLN A 1181 51.93 -31.87 -37.84
N THR A 1182 52.96 -32.57 -38.28
CA THR A 1182 52.81 -33.70 -39.19
C THR A 1182 52.58 -34.96 -38.36
N VAL A 1183 51.60 -35.75 -38.77
CA VAL A 1183 51.20 -37.01 -38.13
C VAL A 1183 51.38 -38.11 -39.15
N ASP A 1184 52.20 -39.11 -38.83
CA ASP A 1184 52.37 -40.31 -39.61
C ASP A 1184 51.95 -41.52 -38.77
N VAL A 1185 50.79 -42.10 -39.10
CA VAL A 1185 50.32 -43.34 -38.49
C VAL A 1185 50.78 -44.48 -39.37
N TYR A 1186 51.76 -45.23 -38.90
CA TYR A 1186 52.30 -46.33 -39.66
C TYR A 1186 52.25 -47.65 -38.91
N SER A 1187 52.17 -48.73 -39.68
CA SER A 1187 52.14 -50.08 -39.16
C SER A 1187 53.23 -50.94 -39.75
N TYR A 1188 53.83 -51.79 -38.93
CA TYR A 1188 54.83 -52.78 -39.35
C TYR A 1188 54.49 -54.17 -38.82
N LEU A 1189 54.88 -55.21 -39.55
CA LEU A 1189 54.72 -56.60 -39.12
C LEU A 1189 55.79 -56.95 -38.07
N ASP A 1190 55.35 -57.32 -36.86
CA ASP A 1190 56.23 -57.92 -35.86
C ASP A 1190 56.45 -59.40 -36.23
N THR A 1191 57.59 -59.69 -36.87
CA THR A 1191 57.94 -61.02 -37.40
C THR A 1191 58.05 -62.10 -36.32
N VAL A 1192 58.19 -61.74 -35.04
CA VAL A 1192 58.28 -62.69 -33.92
C VAL A 1192 56.90 -63.12 -33.43
N LYS A 1193 55.93 -62.21 -33.43
CA LYS A 1193 54.57 -62.44 -32.90
C LYS A 1193 53.50 -62.57 -33.98
N ASN A 1194 53.88 -62.44 -35.25
CA ASN A 1194 53.03 -62.55 -36.44
C ASN A 1194 51.77 -61.67 -36.37
N HIS A 1195 51.93 -60.43 -35.93
CA HIS A 1195 50.86 -59.43 -35.91
C HIS A 1195 51.42 -58.06 -36.28
N TRP A 1196 50.58 -57.20 -36.83
CA TRP A 1196 50.92 -55.84 -37.19
C TRP A 1196 50.82 -54.93 -35.96
N LYS A 1197 51.84 -54.10 -35.71
CA LYS A 1197 51.81 -53.07 -34.67
C LYS A 1197 51.61 -51.70 -35.30
N PHE A 1198 50.96 -50.79 -34.57
CA PHE A 1198 50.76 -49.41 -35.00
C PHE A 1198 51.62 -48.44 -34.17
N VAL A 1199 52.23 -47.49 -34.86
CA VAL A 1199 53.00 -46.39 -34.28
C VAL A 1199 52.48 -45.09 -34.86
N ILE A 1200 52.28 -44.09 -34.01
CA ILE A 1200 52.02 -42.73 -34.44
C ILE A 1200 53.30 -41.93 -34.25
N LYS A 1201 53.87 -41.44 -35.34
CA LYS A 1201 54.99 -40.51 -35.36
C LYS A 1201 54.45 -39.09 -35.54
N LEU A 1202 54.81 -38.21 -34.62
CA LEU A 1202 54.41 -36.81 -34.63
C LEU A 1202 55.64 -35.93 -34.77
N ASN A 1203 55.64 -34.98 -35.71
CA ASN A 1203 56.67 -33.94 -35.76
C ASN A 1203 56.03 -32.57 -35.71
N ARG A 1204 56.43 -31.74 -34.75
CA ARG A 1204 56.01 -30.35 -34.65
C ARG A 1204 56.60 -29.55 -35.82
N VAL A 1205 55.74 -28.88 -36.56
CA VAL A 1205 56.12 -27.96 -37.64
C VAL A 1205 56.19 -26.53 -37.10
N GLU A 1206 55.12 -26.09 -36.43
CA GLU A 1206 55.01 -24.74 -35.85
C GLU A 1206 54.34 -24.77 -34.47
N GLY A 1207 54.44 -23.66 -33.72
CA GLY A 1207 53.84 -23.47 -32.39
C GLY A 1207 54.75 -23.77 -31.20
N VAL A 1208 54.39 -23.30 -30.00
CA VAL A 1208 55.24 -23.41 -28.79
C VAL A 1208 55.38 -24.86 -28.32
N LEU A 1209 56.61 -25.32 -28.08
CA LEU A 1209 56.94 -26.71 -27.76
C LEU A 1209 56.16 -27.29 -26.56
N GLN A 1210 56.09 -26.56 -25.45
CA GLN A 1210 55.40 -27.02 -24.23
C GLN A 1210 53.88 -27.12 -24.44
N ALA A 1211 53.30 -26.18 -25.19
CA ALA A 1211 51.88 -26.21 -25.53
C ALA A 1211 51.58 -27.38 -26.50
N TRP A 1212 52.44 -27.62 -27.49
CA TRP A 1212 52.34 -28.76 -28.40
C TRP A 1212 52.35 -30.09 -27.64
N GLN A 1213 53.32 -30.30 -26.74
CA GLN A 1213 53.42 -31.53 -25.93
C GLN A 1213 52.18 -31.77 -25.05
N ALA A 1214 51.54 -30.72 -24.53
CA ALA A 1214 50.31 -30.83 -23.74
C ALA A 1214 49.10 -31.21 -24.62
N LEU A 1215 48.96 -30.59 -25.79
CA LEU A 1215 47.84 -30.84 -26.70
C LEU A 1215 47.95 -32.19 -27.43
N VAL A 1216 49.16 -32.66 -27.71
CA VAL A 1216 49.41 -34.00 -28.27
C VAL A 1216 48.80 -35.10 -27.42
N LYS A 1217 48.85 -35.00 -26.08
CA LYS A 1217 48.23 -36.00 -25.19
C LYS A 1217 46.73 -36.11 -25.41
N ARG A 1218 46.05 -34.97 -25.63
CA ARG A 1218 44.61 -34.91 -25.94
C ARG A 1218 44.32 -35.48 -27.33
N TYR A 1219 45.12 -35.09 -28.33
CA TYR A 1219 45.00 -35.60 -29.70
C TYR A 1219 45.17 -37.13 -29.78
N ILE A 1220 46.21 -37.67 -29.15
CA ILE A 1220 46.48 -39.11 -29.09
C ILE A 1220 45.38 -39.84 -28.31
N GLY A 1221 44.81 -39.21 -27.28
CA GLY A 1221 43.63 -39.73 -26.60
C GLY A 1221 42.44 -39.94 -27.55
N ILE A 1222 42.20 -39.00 -28.46
CA ILE A 1222 41.13 -39.08 -29.48
C ILE A 1222 41.46 -40.15 -30.52
N MET A 1223 42.69 -40.16 -31.07
CA MET A 1223 43.11 -41.17 -32.04
C MET A 1223 43.00 -42.59 -31.46
N ARG A 1224 43.45 -42.80 -30.21
CA ARG A 1224 43.35 -44.09 -29.52
C ARG A 1224 41.90 -44.54 -29.30
N GLN A 1225 40.97 -43.61 -29.05
CA GLN A 1225 39.54 -43.95 -28.97
C GLN A 1225 39.02 -44.50 -30.30
N GLN A 1226 39.49 -43.99 -31.44
CA GLN A 1226 39.10 -44.52 -32.75
C GLN A 1226 39.63 -45.94 -32.98
N PHE A 1227 40.88 -46.22 -32.60
CA PHE A 1227 41.39 -47.60 -32.60
C PHE A 1227 40.56 -48.54 -31.71
N LEU A 1228 40.05 -48.07 -30.56
CA LEU A 1228 39.17 -48.88 -29.71
C LEU A 1228 37.77 -49.06 -30.32
N LEU A 1229 37.23 -48.04 -30.97
CA LEU A 1229 35.95 -48.11 -31.68
C LEU A 1229 36.00 -49.13 -32.82
N TRP A 1230 37.11 -49.19 -33.57
CA TRP A 1230 37.32 -50.22 -34.60
C TRP A 1230 37.10 -51.65 -34.07
N LYS A 1231 37.54 -51.96 -32.85
CA LYS A 1231 37.32 -53.31 -32.27
C LYS A 1231 35.84 -53.64 -32.07
N GLY A 1232 35.00 -52.63 -31.83
CA GLY A 1232 33.56 -52.77 -31.62
C GLY A 1232 32.72 -52.82 -32.90
N LEU A 1233 33.31 -52.59 -34.08
CA LEU A 1233 32.60 -52.64 -35.37
C LEU A 1233 32.23 -54.07 -35.77
N SER A 1234 31.13 -54.19 -36.52
CA SER A 1234 30.67 -55.48 -37.07
C SER A 1234 31.61 -55.98 -38.18
N ARG A 1235 31.52 -57.27 -38.53
CA ARG A 1235 32.37 -57.86 -39.58
C ARG A 1235 32.10 -57.24 -40.97
N GLU A 1236 30.84 -56.87 -41.24
CA GLU A 1236 30.42 -56.21 -42.49
C GLU A 1236 31.00 -54.79 -42.58
N ASP A 1237 30.93 -54.01 -41.50
CA ASP A 1237 31.48 -52.65 -41.45
C ASP A 1237 33.01 -52.65 -41.65
N LYS A 1238 33.71 -53.61 -41.05
CA LYS A 1238 35.17 -53.75 -41.22
C LYS A 1238 35.55 -54.09 -42.66
N MET A 1239 34.78 -54.96 -43.33
CA MET A 1239 35.01 -55.28 -44.74
C MET A 1239 34.71 -54.09 -45.66
N ALA A 1240 33.67 -53.31 -45.36
CA ALA A 1240 33.34 -52.10 -46.11
C ALA A 1240 34.46 -51.06 -46.02
N SER A 1241 35.03 -50.80 -44.84
CA SER A 1241 36.18 -49.91 -44.69
C SER A 1241 37.43 -50.43 -45.42
N THR A 1242 37.66 -51.75 -45.45
CA THR A 1242 38.77 -52.35 -46.22
C THR A 1242 38.58 -52.19 -47.73
N GLU A 1243 37.36 -52.36 -48.27
CA GLU A 1243 37.09 -52.07 -49.68
C GLU A 1243 37.23 -50.59 -50.01
N GLN A 1244 36.81 -49.71 -49.10
CA GLN A 1244 36.96 -48.27 -49.23
C GLN A 1244 38.45 -47.87 -49.28
N PHE A 1245 39.31 -48.53 -48.50
CA PHE A 1245 40.77 -48.39 -48.58
C PHE A 1245 41.31 -48.76 -49.97
N LYS A 1246 40.91 -49.92 -50.49
CA LYS A 1246 41.35 -50.44 -51.81
C LYS A 1246 40.92 -49.51 -52.95
N ASN A 1247 39.70 -48.96 -52.88
CA ASN A 1247 39.20 -47.96 -53.84
C ASN A 1247 39.94 -46.63 -53.76
N LEU A 1248 40.33 -46.19 -52.55
CA LEU A 1248 41.06 -44.94 -52.34
C LEU A 1248 42.49 -45.02 -52.92
N ILE A 1249 43.20 -46.14 -52.75
CA ILE A 1249 44.52 -46.35 -53.38
C ILE A 1249 44.41 -46.42 -54.91
N PHE A 1250 43.36 -47.06 -55.45
CA PHE A 1250 43.13 -47.11 -56.91
C PHE A 1250 42.93 -45.72 -57.53
N SER A 1251 42.41 -44.75 -56.78
CA SER A 1251 42.23 -43.36 -57.26
C SER A 1251 43.52 -42.52 -57.28
N LEU A 1252 44.61 -43.01 -56.66
CA LEU A 1252 45.89 -42.31 -56.48
C LEU A 1252 47.05 -42.89 -57.32
N SER A 1253 46.82 -43.97 -58.08
CA SER A 1253 47.76 -44.52 -59.07
C SER A 1253 47.36 -44.11 -60.49
N PRO A 1254 48.05 -43.16 -61.15
CA PRO A 1254 48.06 -43.09 -62.61
C PRO A 1254 48.95 -44.24 -63.13
N ASP A 1255 48.56 -44.88 -64.24
CA ASP A 1255 49.43 -45.81 -64.98
C ASP A 1255 50.83 -45.20 -65.18
N THR A 1256 51.89 -45.99 -64.95
CA THR A 1256 53.33 -45.69 -65.16
C THR A 1256 54.00 -44.60 -64.32
#